data_AF-A0A072Q3A6-F1
#
_entry.id   AF-A0A072Q3A6-F1
#
_cell.length_a   1.000
_cell.length_b   1.000
_cell.length_c   1.000
_cell.angle_alpha   90.00
_cell.angle_beta   90.00
_cell.angle_gamma   90.00
#
_symmetry.space_group_name_H-M   'P 1'
#
loop_
_entity.id
_entity.type
_entity.pdbx_description
1 polymer ?
#
loop_
_entity_poly.entity_id
_entity_poly.type
_entity_poly.pdbx_seq_one_letter_code
_entity_poly.pdbx_strand_id
1 'polypeptide(L)'
;MAIAASRSPRLARTVATATAKELSCLGVNLILGPVLDVHARGQAQQMGVRSLGEDDHVVSDLGLEYVKGYHSGGLLSCGKHFPGYGNLMFPGNLSDIPSVPGTLDQLYYSSLAPFQAAADNEVDSMLVGACAMPDVEYENVLHACLSRHVVTNLLRERIGFKRVVICECLEIESMYESFGVGQASVMAVDAGCDLLMVCNSYANQREAVLAIQAAVASNVISIDRILESVSRISDMKRKLLTWDRALNPPGVKGLGLLKKEHEALSREAYENSITLIRDRPKVIPLSAKADPTAKLLLLTPLVETFHGAQSPTSMEDDTLLLVRTSHAGRSRPHTTGHLDGEAAFQSFGRLVAKMWPGKVVHTSYTASGVSPLHEKLVSEATAVVLLTADGFRNTYQYGFTKYVLALCKSQSFSPSGHKPCVVVAVSSPYDFYNDTAVSTYLCTYDCTDEALTCLSRALFGTLTPASASDPSSNLQPIPDSGRAPVQRQLWLVEDFASSRDLDGLQELLDRTLNTSSDRAEMVEAHFPSCCFKTSSYIADFDPMIKSHHFVVRNSSTRVVYGFCATYYVPSLGVASVGLILVDIEKRQKGIGFSLHQRALSYLRCLPGIKHLQLGTTLPSVYPGIPNRLNSTHVVLRKWVKAKYDSTRF
;
A
#
# COMPACT_ATOMS: atom_id res chain seq x y z
N MET A 1 15.45 -1.89 9.65
CA MET A 1 16.04 -3.12 10.21
C MET A 1 17.52 -2.96 10.61
N ALA A 2 18.39 -2.35 9.78
CA ALA A 2 19.80 -2.13 10.11
C ALA A 2 20.02 -1.51 11.50
N ILE A 3 19.30 -0.43 11.81
CA ILE A 3 19.36 0.23 13.12
C ILE A 3 18.95 -0.70 14.27
N ALA A 4 17.95 -1.57 14.07
CA ALA A 4 17.59 -2.54 15.10
C ALA A 4 18.68 -3.60 15.30
N ALA A 5 19.35 -4.03 14.23
CA ALA A 5 20.51 -4.92 14.31
C ALA A 5 21.67 -4.31 15.11
N SER A 6 21.80 -2.97 15.12
CA SER A 6 22.78 -2.27 15.97
C SER A 6 22.47 -2.34 17.48
N ARG A 7 21.24 -2.71 17.86
CA ARG A 7 20.77 -2.82 19.25
C ARG A 7 20.99 -1.55 20.08
N SER A 8 21.02 -0.40 19.42
CA SER A 8 21.36 0.87 20.04
C SER A 8 20.21 1.87 19.88
N PRO A 9 19.38 2.05 20.94
CA PRO A 9 18.38 3.12 21.00
C PRO A 9 19.01 4.50 20.76
N ARG A 10 20.25 4.70 21.24
CA ARG A 10 21.03 5.92 20.98
C ARG A 10 21.22 6.13 19.47
N LEU A 11 21.68 5.11 18.73
CA LEU A 11 21.88 5.24 17.28
C LEU A 11 20.57 5.51 16.54
N ALA A 12 19.46 4.88 16.96
CA ALA A 12 18.14 5.17 16.39
C ALA A 12 17.78 6.66 16.53
N ARG A 13 17.93 7.22 17.74
CA ARG A 13 17.67 8.65 17.97
C ARG A 13 18.62 9.55 17.18
N THR A 14 19.93 9.29 17.22
CA THR A 14 20.91 10.19 16.58
C THR A 14 20.81 10.17 15.07
N VAL A 15 20.58 8.99 14.46
CA VAL A 15 20.33 8.88 13.01
C VAL A 15 19.05 9.63 12.64
N ALA A 16 17.97 9.43 13.39
CA ALA A 16 16.73 10.17 13.15
C ALA A 16 16.89 11.70 13.28
N THR A 17 17.67 12.16 14.27
CA THR A 17 18.01 13.59 14.41
C THR A 17 18.83 14.10 13.23
N ALA A 18 19.84 13.36 12.77
CA ALA A 18 20.64 13.74 11.61
C ALA A 18 19.77 13.85 10.35
N THR A 19 18.94 12.83 10.08
CA THR A 19 17.96 12.85 8.99
C THR A 19 17.02 14.05 9.08
N ALA A 20 16.47 14.34 10.26
CA ALA A 20 15.57 15.47 10.45
C ALA A 20 16.25 16.82 10.23
N LYS A 21 17.50 16.99 10.67
CA LYS A 21 18.29 18.21 10.41
C LYS A 21 18.54 18.42 8.92
N GLU A 22 18.91 17.37 8.19
CA GLU A 22 19.13 17.47 6.74
C GLU A 22 17.85 17.86 6.01
N LEU A 23 16.76 17.15 6.27
CA LEU A 23 15.45 17.42 5.68
C LEU A 23 14.95 18.82 6.04
N SER A 24 15.12 19.26 7.29
CA SER A 24 14.76 20.63 7.70
C SER A 24 15.61 21.69 7.01
N CYS A 25 16.87 21.42 6.64
CA CYS A 25 17.66 22.35 5.82
C CYS A 25 17.05 22.58 4.44
N LEU A 26 16.33 21.58 3.92
CA LEU A 26 15.66 21.63 2.61
C LEU A 26 14.22 22.17 2.68
N GLY A 27 13.74 22.55 3.87
CA GLY A 27 12.38 23.05 4.06
C GLY A 27 11.32 21.95 4.25
N VAL A 28 11.72 20.68 4.32
CA VAL A 28 10.82 19.60 4.74
C VAL A 28 10.52 19.78 6.23
N ASN A 29 9.27 19.54 6.63
CA ASN A 29 8.80 19.82 7.99
C ASN A 29 7.95 18.70 8.62
N LEU A 30 7.58 17.70 7.83
CA LEU A 30 6.91 16.48 8.26
C LEU A 30 7.59 15.30 7.55
N ILE A 31 8.00 14.30 8.33
CA ILE A 31 8.44 13.01 7.78
C ILE A 31 7.33 11.99 7.96
N LEU A 32 7.03 11.25 6.88
CA LEU A 32 6.13 10.09 6.93
C LEU A 32 6.85 8.89 7.57
N GLY A 33 7.17 8.98 8.85
CA GLY A 33 7.81 7.94 9.63
C GLY A 33 7.84 8.26 11.13
N PRO A 34 8.22 7.29 11.98
CA PRO A 34 8.85 6.01 11.61
C PRO A 34 7.86 4.95 11.13
N VAL A 35 8.41 3.90 10.50
CA VAL A 35 7.68 2.66 10.24
C VAL A 35 7.58 1.88 11.55
N LEU A 36 6.36 1.59 11.98
CA LEU A 36 5.98 0.91 13.21
C LEU A 36 5.43 -0.51 12.96
N ASP A 37 5.48 -0.97 11.71
CA ASP A 37 5.03 -2.30 11.32
C ASP A 37 5.93 -3.39 11.92
N VAL A 38 5.34 -4.37 12.60
CA VAL A 38 6.04 -5.54 13.17
C VAL A 38 5.95 -6.72 12.22
N HIS A 39 7.09 -7.27 11.80
CA HIS A 39 7.11 -8.42 10.92
C HIS A 39 6.54 -9.68 11.60
N ALA A 40 5.67 -10.39 10.88
CA ALA A 40 5.24 -11.71 11.30
C ALA A 40 6.37 -12.73 11.14
N ARG A 41 6.58 -13.55 12.19
CA ARG A 41 7.61 -14.59 12.19
C ARG A 41 7.27 -15.68 11.20
N GLY A 42 8.28 -16.12 10.42
CA GLY A 42 8.15 -17.26 9.50
C GLY A 42 7.30 -17.02 8.25
N GLN A 43 6.83 -15.78 8.03
CA GLN A 43 6.07 -15.41 6.83
C GLN A 43 6.90 -14.57 5.85
N ALA A 44 6.37 -14.40 4.63
CA ALA A 44 6.94 -13.52 3.64
C ALA A 44 6.93 -12.07 4.14
N GLN A 45 8.10 -11.46 4.30
CA GLN A 45 8.23 -10.12 4.85
C GLN A 45 8.17 -9.06 3.75
N GLN A 46 6.94 -8.70 3.36
CA GLN A 46 6.70 -7.74 2.28
C GLN A 46 7.27 -6.35 2.56
N MET A 47 7.31 -5.95 3.84
CA MET A 47 7.89 -4.69 4.28
C MET A 47 9.43 -4.68 4.25
N GLY A 48 10.06 -5.86 4.19
CA GLY A 48 11.51 -6.03 4.10
C GLY A 48 12.27 -5.22 5.15
N VAL A 49 13.41 -4.67 4.78
CA VAL A 49 14.29 -3.96 5.73
C VAL A 49 13.74 -2.63 6.27
N ARG A 50 12.55 -2.19 5.82
CA ARG A 50 11.87 -0.97 6.29
C ARG A 50 11.35 -1.13 7.72
N SER A 51 10.90 -2.33 8.09
CA SER A 51 10.51 -2.62 9.49
C SER A 51 11.75 -2.64 10.40
N LEU A 52 11.54 -2.34 11.68
CA LEU A 52 12.58 -2.49 12.70
C LEU A 52 12.75 -3.95 13.14
N GLY A 53 11.80 -4.86 12.86
CA GLY A 53 11.96 -6.28 13.12
C GLY A 53 10.66 -7.02 13.43
N GLU A 54 10.81 -8.19 14.05
CA GLU A 54 9.72 -9.11 14.42
C GLU A 54 9.27 -8.99 15.88
N ASP A 55 10.02 -8.25 16.70
CA ASP A 55 9.74 -8.05 18.11
C ASP A 55 9.05 -6.71 18.31
N ASP A 56 7.81 -6.75 18.77
CA ASP A 56 6.95 -5.59 18.96
C ASP A 56 7.47 -4.63 20.02
N HIS A 57 8.14 -5.12 21.06
CA HIS A 57 8.81 -4.27 22.05
C HIS A 57 10.00 -3.53 21.43
N VAL A 58 10.83 -4.23 20.66
CA VAL A 58 11.98 -3.60 19.95
C VAL A 58 11.49 -2.55 18.96
N VAL A 59 10.43 -2.86 18.18
CA VAL A 59 9.83 -1.91 17.23
C VAL A 59 9.25 -0.70 17.96
N SER A 60 8.58 -0.90 19.09
CA SER A 60 8.03 0.17 19.93
C SER A 60 9.14 1.08 20.46
N ASP A 61 10.14 0.51 21.14
CA ASP A 61 11.21 1.26 21.79
C ASP A 61 12.02 2.07 20.76
N LEU A 62 12.47 1.42 19.69
CA LEU A 62 13.25 2.09 18.67
C LEU A 62 12.38 3.08 17.87
N GLY A 63 11.13 2.76 17.61
CA GLY A 63 10.16 3.67 16.97
C GLY A 63 10.01 4.97 17.76
N LEU A 64 9.90 4.90 19.09
CA LEU A 64 9.84 6.09 19.94
C LEU A 64 11.16 6.89 19.93
N GLU A 65 12.30 6.22 19.86
CA GLU A 65 13.59 6.91 19.71
C GLU A 65 13.71 7.65 18.36
N TYR A 66 13.17 7.09 17.29
CA TYR A 66 13.03 7.78 16.01
C TYR A 66 12.15 9.03 16.12
N VAL A 67 10.98 8.93 16.78
CA VAL A 67 10.09 10.08 17.00
C VAL A 67 10.81 11.21 17.75
N LYS A 68 11.47 10.89 18.88
CA LYS A 68 12.27 11.85 19.65
C LYS A 68 13.40 12.46 18.82
N GLY A 69 14.04 11.64 17.99
CA GLY A 69 15.10 12.08 17.10
C GLY A 69 14.61 13.07 16.05
N TYR A 70 13.46 12.79 15.42
CA TYR A 70 12.83 13.69 14.46
C TYR A 70 12.45 15.02 15.08
N HIS A 71 11.83 15.02 16.26
CA HIS A 71 11.52 16.25 16.99
C HIS A 71 12.79 17.06 17.31
N SER A 72 13.85 16.38 17.76
CA SER A 72 15.13 17.03 18.09
C SER A 72 15.84 17.63 16.87
N GLY A 73 15.64 17.03 15.68
CA GLY A 73 16.12 17.58 14.41
C GLY A 73 15.16 18.60 13.79
N GLY A 74 14.03 18.86 14.45
CA GLY A 74 13.04 19.84 14.02
C GLY A 74 12.16 19.34 12.87
N LEU A 75 11.67 18.11 12.92
CA LEU A 75 10.59 17.62 12.05
C LEU A 75 9.40 17.13 12.87
N LEU A 76 8.20 17.28 12.31
CA LEU A 76 7.03 16.54 12.75
C LEU A 76 7.14 15.08 12.29
N SER A 77 6.57 14.17 13.08
CA SER A 77 6.60 12.72 12.84
C SER A 77 5.22 12.16 12.45
N CYS A 78 5.22 11.02 11.76
CA CYS A 78 4.02 10.30 11.39
C CYS A 78 4.24 8.78 11.48
N GLY A 79 3.68 8.14 12.51
CA GLY A 79 3.75 6.68 12.67
C GLY A 79 2.97 5.96 11.56
N LYS A 80 3.51 4.87 11.02
CA LYS A 80 2.88 4.15 9.89
C LYS A 80 3.24 2.65 9.83
N HIS A 81 2.43 1.78 9.22
CA HIS A 81 1.18 2.06 8.51
C HIS A 81 0.05 1.39 9.29
N PHE A 82 -0.72 2.17 10.07
CA PHE A 82 -1.78 1.62 10.91
C PHE A 82 -2.82 0.88 10.04
N PRO A 83 -3.29 -0.32 10.40
CA PRO A 83 -3.11 -1.06 11.66
C PRO A 83 -1.96 -2.08 11.66
N GLY A 84 -1.00 -1.98 10.73
CA GLY A 84 0.21 -2.79 10.68
C GLY A 84 0.32 -3.59 9.38
N TYR A 85 1.29 -3.22 8.54
CA TYR A 85 1.61 -3.92 7.28
C TYR A 85 2.62 -5.06 7.44
N GLY A 86 3.07 -5.34 8.66
CA GLY A 86 4.12 -6.33 8.87
C GLY A 86 3.69 -7.78 8.63
N ASN A 87 2.38 -8.04 8.58
CA ASN A 87 1.78 -9.33 8.22
C ASN A 87 0.98 -9.27 6.90
N LEU A 88 1.33 -8.33 6.02
CA LEU A 88 0.55 -8.06 4.82
C LEU A 88 0.62 -9.22 3.81
N MET A 89 -0.53 -9.76 3.44
CA MET A 89 -0.69 -10.82 2.45
C MET A 89 -1.19 -10.23 1.13
N PHE A 90 -0.50 -10.56 0.03
CA PHE A 90 -0.92 -10.19 -1.33
C PHE A 90 -1.51 -11.44 -2.03
N PRO A 91 -2.76 -11.37 -2.53
CA PRO A 91 -3.41 -12.51 -3.19
C PRO A 91 -2.78 -12.91 -4.53
N GLY A 92 -2.01 -12.02 -5.18
CA GLY A 92 -1.19 -12.38 -6.35
C GLY A 92 -1.07 -11.31 -7.43
N ASN A 93 -2.05 -10.40 -7.58
CA ASN A 93 -2.01 -9.34 -8.60
C ASN A 93 -1.78 -7.95 -7.99
N LEU A 94 -1.24 -7.02 -8.79
CA LEU A 94 -0.99 -5.63 -8.39
C LEU A 94 -2.28 -4.85 -8.06
N SER A 95 -3.38 -5.18 -8.75
CA SER A 95 -4.70 -4.57 -8.52
C SER A 95 -5.43 -5.18 -7.32
N ASP A 96 -4.89 -6.24 -6.70
CA ASP A 96 -5.51 -6.86 -5.53
C ASP A 96 -5.25 -6.01 -4.28
N ILE A 97 -6.28 -5.92 -3.44
CA ILE A 97 -6.16 -5.23 -2.16
C ILE A 97 -5.33 -6.11 -1.21
N PRO A 98 -4.22 -5.61 -0.67
CA PRO A 98 -3.44 -6.36 0.28
C PRO A 98 -4.21 -6.50 1.60
N SER A 99 -4.16 -7.69 2.21
CA SER A 99 -4.93 -8.02 3.41
C SER A 99 -4.03 -8.18 4.61
N VAL A 100 -4.45 -7.67 5.77
CA VAL A 100 -3.84 -7.96 7.07
C VAL A 100 -4.69 -9.04 7.74
N PRO A 101 -4.23 -10.30 7.78
CA PRO A 101 -4.97 -11.39 8.41
C PRO A 101 -4.78 -11.36 9.93
N GLY A 102 -5.77 -11.90 10.64
CA GLY A 102 -5.77 -12.03 12.09
C GLY A 102 -7.01 -11.39 12.71
N THR A 103 -7.36 -11.85 13.91
CA THR A 103 -8.44 -11.23 14.69
C THR A 103 -7.94 -9.93 15.30
N LEU A 104 -8.87 -9.05 15.66
CA LEU A 104 -8.54 -7.78 16.29
C LEU A 104 -7.72 -7.94 17.58
N ASP A 105 -8.00 -8.98 18.38
CA ASP A 105 -7.24 -9.25 19.61
C ASP A 105 -5.82 -9.73 19.31
N GLN A 106 -5.61 -10.56 18.28
CA GLN A 106 -4.27 -10.96 17.84
C GLN A 106 -3.45 -9.74 17.42
N LEU A 107 -4.05 -8.84 16.64
CA LEU A 107 -3.41 -7.60 16.23
C LEU A 107 -3.11 -6.70 17.44
N TYR A 108 -4.03 -6.61 18.41
CA TYR A 108 -3.87 -5.79 19.61
C TYR A 108 -2.64 -6.19 20.45
N TYR A 109 -2.44 -7.51 20.65
CA TYR A 109 -1.30 -8.03 21.42
C TYR A 109 -0.01 -8.23 20.59
N SER A 110 0.02 -7.76 19.35
CA SER A 110 1.22 -7.84 18.50
C SER A 110 1.39 -6.59 17.62
N SER A 111 0.88 -6.62 16.39
CA SER A 111 1.08 -5.59 15.36
C SER A 111 0.67 -4.18 15.79
N LEU A 112 -0.28 -4.03 16.73
CA LEU A 112 -0.76 -2.74 17.23
C LEU A 112 0.02 -2.19 18.42
N ALA A 113 0.85 -2.98 19.09
CA ALA A 113 1.57 -2.53 20.29
C ALA A 113 2.47 -1.30 20.02
N PRO A 114 3.24 -1.23 18.90
CA PRO A 114 4.00 -0.01 18.58
C PRO A 114 3.13 1.20 18.28
N PHE A 115 1.93 1.01 17.74
CA PHE A 115 0.99 2.09 17.48
C PHE A 115 0.34 2.63 18.76
N GLN A 116 0.04 1.74 19.71
CA GLN A 116 -0.39 2.14 21.06
C GLN A 116 0.71 2.93 21.75
N ALA A 117 1.95 2.41 21.76
CA ALA A 117 3.09 3.10 22.33
C ALA A 117 3.30 4.48 21.68
N ALA A 118 3.20 4.59 20.36
CA ALA A 118 3.29 5.87 19.66
C ALA A 118 2.13 6.82 20.02
N ALA A 119 0.90 6.31 20.18
CA ALA A 119 -0.26 7.11 20.58
C ALA A 119 -0.13 7.67 22.00
N ASP A 120 0.40 6.87 22.93
CA ASP A 120 0.66 7.27 24.32
C ASP A 120 1.83 8.25 24.44
N ASN A 121 2.68 8.32 23.41
CA ASN A 121 3.82 9.24 23.33
C ASN A 121 3.58 10.37 22.30
N GLU A 122 4.51 11.30 22.14
CA GLU A 122 4.28 12.56 21.40
C GLU A 122 4.26 12.46 19.85
N VAL A 123 3.96 11.30 19.23
CA VAL A 123 3.89 11.20 17.75
C VAL A 123 2.86 12.19 17.18
N ASP A 124 3.22 12.99 16.18
CA ASP A 124 2.37 14.11 15.75
C ASP A 124 1.18 13.68 14.90
N SER A 125 1.39 12.65 14.09
CA SER A 125 0.36 12.08 13.23
C SER A 125 0.48 10.56 13.08
N MET A 126 -0.58 9.94 12.58
CA MET A 126 -0.64 8.51 12.26
C MET A 126 -1.14 8.33 10.83
N LEU A 127 -0.42 7.57 10.02
CA LEU A 127 -0.84 7.18 8.67
C LEU A 127 -1.58 5.84 8.73
N VAL A 128 -2.79 5.82 8.18
CA VAL A 128 -3.63 4.62 8.07
C VAL A 128 -3.51 4.07 6.66
N GLY A 129 -3.17 2.79 6.56
CA GLY A 129 -2.95 2.08 5.31
C GLY A 129 -4.23 1.79 4.50
N ALA A 130 -4.05 1.46 3.23
CA ALA A 130 -5.07 1.00 2.29
C ALA A 130 -5.21 -0.54 2.23
N CYS A 131 -5.10 -1.22 3.37
CA CYS A 131 -5.21 -2.68 3.44
C CYS A 131 -6.62 -3.16 3.81
N ALA A 132 -6.98 -4.35 3.34
CA ALA A 132 -8.16 -5.06 3.78
C ALA A 132 -7.95 -5.68 5.17
N MET A 133 -9.01 -5.76 5.95
CA MET A 133 -9.05 -6.48 7.22
C MET A 133 -10.31 -7.33 7.26
N PRO A 134 -10.19 -8.67 7.14
CA PRO A 134 -11.35 -9.53 6.98
C PRO A 134 -12.19 -9.75 8.24
N ASP A 135 -11.67 -9.37 9.41
CA ASP A 135 -12.32 -9.62 10.70
C ASP A 135 -12.05 -8.50 11.73
N VAL A 136 -12.54 -7.29 11.44
CA VAL A 136 -12.58 -6.19 12.43
C VAL A 136 -14.03 -5.96 12.81
N GLU A 137 -14.36 -6.25 14.08
CA GLU A 137 -15.72 -6.05 14.62
C GLU A 137 -16.82 -6.72 13.77
N TYR A 138 -16.53 -7.90 13.21
CA TYR A 138 -17.43 -8.67 12.32
C TYR A 138 -17.71 -8.02 10.95
N GLU A 139 -16.93 -7.00 10.57
CA GLU A 139 -16.98 -6.39 9.24
C GLU A 139 -15.76 -6.72 8.38
N ASN A 140 -16.02 -6.88 7.09
CA ASN A 140 -15.02 -7.14 6.07
C ASN A 140 -14.55 -5.79 5.49
N VAL A 141 -13.50 -5.23 6.08
CA VAL A 141 -12.97 -3.91 5.70
C VAL A 141 -12.14 -4.06 4.44
N LEU A 142 -12.51 -3.34 3.36
CA LEU A 142 -11.74 -3.35 2.11
C LEU A 142 -10.51 -2.43 2.19
N HIS A 143 -10.65 -1.22 2.73
CA HIS A 143 -9.49 -0.34 2.98
C HIS A 143 -9.59 0.26 4.36
N ALA A 144 -8.60 -0.02 5.21
CA ALA A 144 -8.51 0.47 6.58
C ALA A 144 -8.68 2.00 6.65
N CYS A 145 -8.01 2.78 5.80
CA CYS A 145 -8.08 4.23 5.80
C CYS A 145 -9.43 4.83 5.37
N LEU A 146 -10.33 4.02 4.80
CA LEU A 146 -11.69 4.44 4.40
C LEU A 146 -12.77 3.91 5.36
N SER A 147 -12.38 3.20 6.43
CA SER A 147 -13.32 2.53 7.34
C SER A 147 -13.40 3.23 8.68
N ARG A 148 -14.62 3.61 9.08
CA ARG A 148 -14.90 4.17 10.40
C ARG A 148 -14.56 3.19 11.53
N HIS A 149 -14.78 1.89 11.33
CA HIS A 149 -14.42 0.86 12.32
C HIS A 149 -12.91 0.86 12.62
N VAL A 150 -12.07 1.11 11.60
CA VAL A 150 -10.61 1.15 11.80
C VAL A 150 -10.13 2.52 12.26
N VAL A 151 -10.56 3.60 11.60
CA VAL A 151 -10.04 4.95 11.89
C VAL A 151 -10.68 5.56 13.14
N THR A 152 -12.01 5.48 13.27
CA THR A 152 -12.71 6.03 14.44
C THR A 152 -12.71 5.03 15.60
N ASN A 153 -13.31 3.86 15.42
CA ASN A 153 -13.53 2.96 16.56
C ASN A 153 -12.22 2.36 17.08
N LEU A 154 -11.35 1.86 16.19
CA LEU A 154 -10.08 1.30 16.63
C LEU A 154 -9.03 2.38 16.96
N LEU A 155 -8.67 3.25 16.02
CA LEU A 155 -7.56 4.20 16.23
C LEU A 155 -7.92 5.36 17.18
N ARG A 156 -9.06 6.03 16.97
CA ARG A 156 -9.44 7.20 17.76
C ARG A 156 -10.01 6.85 19.12
N GLU A 157 -10.87 5.84 19.20
CA GLU A 157 -11.57 5.47 20.44
C GLU A 157 -10.78 4.44 21.25
N ARG A 158 -10.48 3.26 20.70
CA ARG A 158 -9.83 2.16 21.45
C ARG A 158 -8.34 2.39 21.72
N ILE A 159 -7.56 2.76 20.71
CA ILE A 159 -6.14 3.15 20.90
C ILE A 159 -6.02 4.53 21.57
N GLY A 160 -7.05 5.38 21.41
CA GLY A 160 -7.10 6.70 22.04
C GLY A 160 -6.31 7.78 21.30
N PHE A 161 -5.92 7.57 20.04
CA PHE A 161 -5.12 8.55 19.30
C PHE A 161 -5.97 9.77 18.90
N LYS A 162 -5.66 10.95 19.46
CA LYS A 162 -6.46 12.20 19.25
C LYS A 162 -5.83 13.23 18.30
N ARG A 163 -4.61 12.99 17.81
CA ARG A 163 -3.83 13.91 16.95
C ARG A 163 -4.11 13.69 15.46
N VAL A 164 -3.30 14.18 14.53
CA VAL A 164 -3.64 14.18 13.09
C VAL A 164 -3.62 12.76 12.51
N VAL A 165 -4.68 12.35 11.83
CA VAL A 165 -4.72 11.10 11.05
C VAL A 165 -4.61 11.39 9.56
N ILE A 166 -3.71 10.68 8.90
CA ILE A 166 -3.42 10.80 7.47
C ILE A 166 -3.87 9.51 6.78
N CYS A 167 -4.62 9.60 5.69
CA CYS A 167 -4.93 8.41 4.89
C CYS A 167 -3.74 8.04 3.99
N GLU A 168 -3.65 6.75 3.63
CA GLU A 168 -2.82 6.30 2.52
C GLU A 168 -3.22 6.99 1.20
N CYS A 169 -2.33 6.98 0.21
CA CYS A 169 -2.58 7.60 -1.09
C CYS A 169 -3.88 7.09 -1.72
N LEU A 170 -4.81 8.01 -2.00
CA LEU A 170 -6.10 7.68 -2.61
C LEU A 170 -5.99 7.32 -4.11
N GLU A 171 -4.79 7.45 -4.68
CA GLU A 171 -4.48 7.07 -6.07
C GLU A 171 -3.94 5.64 -6.19
N ILE A 172 -3.87 4.87 -5.11
CA ILE A 172 -3.51 3.45 -5.20
C ILE A 172 -4.51 2.75 -6.12
N GLU A 173 -4.00 2.00 -7.10
CA GLU A 173 -4.77 1.39 -8.18
C GLU A 173 -6.04 0.67 -7.69
N SER A 174 -5.90 -0.22 -6.70
CA SER A 174 -7.04 -0.96 -6.15
C SER A 174 -8.14 -0.06 -5.58
N MET A 175 -7.78 1.09 -4.99
CA MET A 175 -8.72 2.05 -4.42
C MET A 175 -9.31 2.95 -5.49
N TYR A 176 -8.48 3.42 -6.42
CA TYR A 176 -8.88 4.21 -7.58
C TYR A 176 -9.91 3.46 -8.43
N GLU A 177 -9.67 2.18 -8.73
CA GLU A 177 -10.58 1.31 -9.49
C GLU A 177 -11.86 0.97 -8.72
N SER A 178 -11.76 0.81 -7.39
CA SER A 178 -12.91 0.42 -6.56
C SER A 178 -13.88 1.57 -6.28
N PHE A 179 -13.36 2.76 -5.99
CA PHE A 179 -14.15 3.91 -5.50
C PHE A 179 -14.00 5.16 -6.36
N GLY A 180 -12.83 5.37 -6.95
CA GLY A 180 -12.41 6.66 -7.50
C GLY A 180 -12.01 7.66 -6.40
N VAL A 181 -11.22 8.67 -6.77
CA VAL A 181 -10.57 9.57 -5.80
C VAL A 181 -11.58 10.44 -5.06
N GLY A 182 -12.60 10.96 -5.75
CA GLY A 182 -13.62 11.81 -5.12
C GLY A 182 -14.38 11.07 -4.01
N GLN A 183 -14.86 9.86 -4.30
CA GLN A 183 -15.58 9.04 -3.33
C GLN A 183 -14.68 8.59 -2.19
N ALA A 184 -13.46 8.12 -2.50
CA ALA A 184 -12.49 7.73 -1.49
C ALA A 184 -12.14 8.90 -0.55
N SER A 185 -12.09 10.13 -1.07
CA SER A 185 -11.85 11.34 -0.27
C SER A 185 -12.97 11.57 0.75
N VAL A 186 -14.23 11.49 0.32
CA VAL A 186 -15.39 11.64 1.22
C VAL A 186 -15.39 10.54 2.29
N MET A 187 -15.14 9.29 1.89
CA MET A 187 -15.07 8.15 2.81
C MET A 187 -13.94 8.28 3.83
N ALA A 188 -12.76 8.74 3.43
CA ALA A 188 -11.64 8.94 4.35
C ALA A 188 -11.96 10.01 5.40
N VAL A 189 -12.60 11.12 5.00
CA VAL A 189 -13.01 12.19 5.95
C VAL A 189 -14.08 11.67 6.92
N ASP A 190 -15.09 10.96 6.40
CA ASP A 190 -16.15 10.34 7.21
C ASP A 190 -15.58 9.31 8.21
N ALA A 191 -14.62 8.50 7.77
CA ALA A 191 -13.95 7.53 8.61
C ALA A 191 -13.18 8.16 9.78
N GLY A 192 -12.76 9.42 9.66
CA GLY A 192 -12.04 10.16 10.70
C GLY A 192 -10.64 10.64 10.32
N CYS A 193 -10.24 10.52 9.05
CA CYS A 193 -8.96 11.07 8.57
C CYS A 193 -9.02 12.60 8.50
N ASP A 194 -7.95 13.27 8.93
CA ASP A 194 -7.86 14.73 8.92
C ASP A 194 -7.11 15.26 7.67
N LEU A 195 -6.12 14.51 7.17
CA LEU A 195 -5.31 14.89 6.01
C LEU A 195 -5.40 13.80 4.93
N LEU A 196 -5.78 14.21 3.72
CA LEU A 196 -5.94 13.31 2.57
C LEU A 196 -4.70 13.35 1.68
N MET A 197 -4.20 12.17 1.30
CA MET A 197 -3.01 12.03 0.46
C MET A 197 -3.41 11.72 -0.99
N VAL A 198 -3.09 12.62 -1.91
CA VAL A 198 -3.30 12.47 -3.37
C VAL A 198 -2.02 12.91 -4.08
N CYS A 199 -1.16 11.95 -4.40
CA CYS A 199 0.26 12.22 -4.60
C CYS A 199 0.64 12.76 -5.99
N ASN A 200 0.05 12.27 -7.07
CA ASN A 200 0.62 12.48 -8.41
C ASN A 200 -0.23 13.40 -9.29
N SER A 201 -1.54 13.16 -9.40
CA SER A 201 -2.37 13.80 -10.43
C SER A 201 -3.06 15.05 -9.93
N TYR A 202 -2.77 16.19 -10.56
CA TYR A 202 -3.49 17.44 -10.30
C TYR A 202 -5.00 17.33 -10.59
N ALA A 203 -5.39 16.52 -11.59
CA ALA A 203 -6.79 16.28 -11.89
C ALA A 203 -7.49 15.55 -10.73
N ASN A 204 -6.84 14.54 -10.16
CA ASN A 204 -7.32 13.79 -9.01
C ASN A 204 -7.38 14.66 -7.74
N GLN A 205 -6.37 15.52 -7.53
CA GLN A 205 -6.37 16.48 -6.43
C GLN A 205 -7.56 17.43 -6.51
N ARG A 206 -7.87 17.93 -7.71
CA ARG A 206 -9.03 18.79 -7.94
C ARG A 206 -10.34 18.02 -7.75
N GLU A 207 -10.42 16.77 -8.21
CA GLU A 207 -11.57 15.89 -7.98
C GLU A 207 -11.85 15.71 -6.48
N ALA A 208 -10.83 15.40 -5.69
CA ALA A 208 -10.94 15.26 -4.23
C ALA A 208 -11.53 16.52 -3.59
N VAL A 209 -11.00 17.71 -3.91
CA VAL A 209 -11.48 18.99 -3.36
C VAL A 209 -12.94 19.24 -3.72
N LEU A 210 -13.32 19.06 -4.99
CA LEU A 210 -14.70 19.25 -5.45
C LEU A 210 -15.65 18.25 -4.79
N ALA A 211 -15.24 17.01 -4.61
CA ALA A 211 -16.05 15.98 -3.94
C ALA A 211 -16.31 16.34 -2.47
N ILE A 212 -15.30 16.81 -1.73
CA ILE A 212 -15.49 17.28 -0.35
C ILE A 212 -16.42 18.50 -0.30
N GLN A 213 -16.26 19.47 -1.20
CA GLN A 213 -17.16 20.63 -1.28
C GLN A 213 -18.61 20.21 -1.50
N ALA A 214 -18.86 19.27 -2.43
CA ALA A 214 -20.19 18.73 -2.69
C ALA A 214 -20.75 17.95 -1.49
N ALA A 215 -19.92 17.16 -0.80
CA ALA A 215 -20.31 16.39 0.37
C ALA A 215 -20.70 17.30 1.56
N VAL A 216 -20.00 18.42 1.75
CA VAL A 216 -20.37 19.43 2.77
C VAL A 216 -21.65 20.16 2.38
N ALA A 217 -21.77 20.60 1.12
CA ALA A 217 -22.97 21.30 0.63
C ALA A 217 -24.25 20.43 0.71
N SER A 218 -24.09 19.12 0.54
CA SER A 218 -25.19 18.15 0.66
C SER A 218 -25.38 17.59 2.08
N ASN A 219 -24.60 18.06 3.05
CA ASN A 219 -24.61 17.63 4.45
C ASN A 219 -24.33 16.12 4.64
N VAL A 220 -23.63 15.48 3.70
CA VAL A 220 -23.06 14.14 3.85
C VAL A 220 -21.91 14.18 4.85
N ILE A 221 -21.08 15.21 4.79
CA ILE A 221 -20.07 15.54 5.80
C ILE A 221 -20.50 16.82 6.50
N SER A 222 -20.57 16.81 7.84
CA SER A 222 -20.86 18.03 8.60
C SER A 222 -19.68 19.00 8.53
N ILE A 223 -19.98 20.31 8.55
CA ILE A 223 -18.92 21.33 8.62
C ILE A 223 -18.08 21.19 9.90
N ASP A 224 -18.70 20.78 11.01
CA ASP A 224 -18.02 20.57 12.28
C ASP A 224 -16.93 19.50 12.19
N ARG A 225 -17.17 18.43 11.41
CA ARG A 225 -16.17 17.39 11.14
C ARG A 225 -14.93 17.96 10.43
N ILE A 226 -15.13 18.89 9.50
CA ILE A 226 -14.02 19.58 8.82
C ILE A 226 -13.28 20.51 9.81
N LEU A 227 -14.01 21.28 10.61
CA LEU A 227 -13.42 22.19 11.59
C LEU A 227 -12.60 21.46 12.66
N GLU A 228 -13.04 20.27 13.09
CA GLU A 228 -12.31 19.39 13.99
C GLU A 228 -10.95 18.97 13.38
N SER A 229 -10.94 18.50 12.13
CA SER A 229 -9.71 18.19 11.39
C SER A 229 -8.78 19.39 11.28
N VAL A 230 -9.33 20.56 10.92
CA VAL A 230 -8.59 21.82 10.81
C VAL A 230 -7.96 22.22 12.15
N SER A 231 -8.67 22.02 13.27
CA SER A 231 -8.13 22.27 14.61
C SER A 231 -6.90 21.41 14.87
N ARG A 232 -6.99 20.08 14.67
CA ARG A 232 -5.88 19.15 14.87
C ARG A 232 -4.68 19.48 13.99
N ILE A 233 -4.92 19.79 12.72
CA ILE A 233 -3.87 20.18 11.78
C ILE A 233 -3.20 21.48 12.25
N SER A 234 -3.99 22.45 12.72
CA SER A 234 -3.46 23.71 13.22
C SER A 234 -2.66 23.54 14.52
N ASP A 235 -3.11 22.68 15.43
CA ASP A 235 -2.36 22.28 16.64
C ASP A 235 -1.02 21.65 16.27
N MET A 236 -1.03 20.70 15.33
CA MET A 236 0.19 20.06 14.83
C MET A 236 1.16 21.08 14.21
N LYS A 237 0.66 21.98 13.35
CA LYS A 237 1.48 23.04 12.72
C LYS A 237 2.09 23.99 13.77
N ARG A 238 1.32 24.38 14.79
CA ARG A 238 1.77 25.32 15.84
C ARG A 238 2.96 24.81 16.67
N LYS A 239 3.17 23.49 16.76
CA LYS A 239 4.30 22.92 17.50
C LYS A 239 5.66 23.36 16.96
N LEU A 240 5.76 23.54 15.63
CA LEU A 240 7.06 23.60 14.96
C LEU A 240 7.15 24.64 13.84
N LEU A 241 6.02 25.02 13.24
CA LEU A 241 6.00 25.80 12.01
C LEU A 241 5.74 27.28 12.30
N THR A 242 6.67 28.12 11.86
CA THR A 242 6.53 29.58 11.80
C THR A 242 6.83 30.06 10.40
N TRP A 243 6.30 31.22 10.01
CA TRP A 243 6.59 31.82 8.70
C TRP A 243 8.08 32.13 8.52
N ASP A 244 8.75 32.57 9.58
CA ASP A 244 10.19 32.81 9.56
C ASP A 244 10.96 31.52 9.18
N ARG A 245 10.66 30.40 9.86
CA ARG A 245 11.30 29.12 9.56
C ARG A 245 10.97 28.60 8.17
N ALA A 246 9.72 28.76 7.72
CA ALA A 246 9.27 28.28 6.42
C ALA A 246 9.90 29.06 5.25
N LEU A 247 10.11 30.37 5.42
CA LEU A 247 10.68 31.24 4.39
C LEU A 247 12.22 31.28 4.42
N ASN A 248 12.84 30.91 5.54
CA ASN A 248 14.29 30.97 5.73
C ASN A 248 14.92 29.60 6.08
N PRO A 249 14.73 28.54 5.26
CA PRO A 249 15.45 27.28 5.50
C PRO A 249 16.96 27.46 5.28
N PRO A 250 17.82 26.77 6.05
CA PRO A 250 19.28 26.84 5.89
C PRO A 250 19.82 26.52 4.47
N GLY A 251 19.06 25.77 3.69
CA GLY A 251 19.38 25.41 2.31
C GLY A 251 20.61 24.50 2.19
N VAL A 252 21.13 24.41 0.96
CA VAL A 252 22.29 23.56 0.61
C VAL A 252 23.55 23.92 1.40
N LYS A 253 23.71 25.19 1.79
CA LYS A 253 24.82 25.62 2.66
C LYS A 253 24.76 24.95 4.03
N GLY A 254 23.57 24.85 4.63
CA GLY A 254 23.36 24.13 5.88
C GLY A 254 23.72 22.65 5.76
N LEU A 255 23.30 21.99 4.67
CA LEU A 255 23.67 20.61 4.39
C LEU A 255 25.19 20.40 4.30
N GLY A 256 25.90 21.32 3.66
CA GLY A 256 27.36 21.27 3.55
C GLY A 256 28.08 21.26 4.90
N LEU A 257 27.50 21.91 5.93
CA LEU A 257 28.06 21.92 7.29
C LEU A 257 27.82 20.60 8.03
N LEU A 258 26.70 19.92 7.76
CA LEU A 258 26.31 18.67 8.41
C LEU A 258 27.00 17.44 7.82
N LYS A 259 27.37 17.50 6.54
CA LYS A 259 27.88 16.36 5.74
C LYS A 259 28.94 15.53 6.46
N LYS A 260 30.00 16.17 6.98
CA LYS A 260 31.12 15.44 7.60
C LYS A 260 30.71 14.67 8.85
N GLU A 261 29.88 15.28 9.70
CA GLU A 261 29.37 14.65 10.92
C GLU A 261 28.44 13.48 10.57
N HIS A 262 27.55 13.69 9.60
CA HIS A 262 26.57 12.68 9.20
C HIS A 262 27.18 11.51 8.43
N GLU A 263 28.23 11.72 7.63
CA GLU A 263 29.02 10.65 7.01
C GLU A 263 29.71 9.77 8.07
N ALA A 264 30.22 10.38 9.14
CA ALA A 264 30.81 9.65 10.26
C ALA A 264 29.75 8.85 11.03
N LEU A 265 28.58 9.45 11.28
CA LEU A 265 27.45 8.77 11.93
C LEU A 265 26.91 7.61 11.08
N SER A 266 26.79 7.79 9.76
CA SER A 266 26.39 6.73 8.82
C SER A 266 27.35 5.54 8.92
N ARG A 267 28.66 5.81 8.96
CA ARG A 267 29.68 4.76 9.16
C ARG A 267 29.53 4.07 10.52
N GLU A 268 29.37 4.82 11.61
CA GLU A 268 29.14 4.25 12.95
C GLU A 268 27.89 3.34 12.96
N ALA A 269 26.79 3.78 12.33
CA ALA A 269 25.56 3.01 12.25
C ALA A 269 25.77 1.68 11.51
N TYR A 270 26.41 1.71 10.34
CA TYR A 270 26.69 0.49 9.58
C TYR A 270 27.70 -0.43 10.26
N GLU A 271 28.75 0.11 10.87
CA GLU A 271 29.72 -0.69 11.64
C GLU A 271 29.05 -1.50 12.75
N ASN A 272 28.02 -0.94 13.39
CA ASN A 272 27.26 -1.63 14.43
C ASN A 272 26.12 -2.51 13.89
N SER A 273 25.68 -2.33 12.63
CA SER A 273 24.53 -3.06 12.08
C SER A 273 24.88 -4.31 11.27
N ILE A 274 26.09 -4.43 10.69
CA ILE A 274 26.45 -5.63 9.91
C ILE A 274 26.40 -6.85 10.84
N THR A 275 25.58 -7.85 10.48
CA THR A 275 25.34 -9.02 11.33
C THR A 275 25.95 -10.28 10.72
N LEU A 276 26.76 -10.99 11.51
CA LEU A 276 27.17 -12.35 11.23
C LEU A 276 26.11 -13.31 11.80
N ILE A 277 25.27 -13.85 10.92
CA ILE A 277 24.16 -14.73 11.31
C ILE A 277 24.68 -16.13 11.63
N ARG A 278 25.61 -16.65 10.84
CA ARG A 278 26.28 -17.93 11.08
C ARG A 278 27.66 -17.97 10.44
N ASP A 279 28.59 -18.66 11.08
CA ASP A 279 29.91 -18.95 10.52
C ASP A 279 30.42 -20.33 10.98
N ARG A 280 30.05 -21.37 10.24
CA ARG A 280 30.39 -22.79 10.51
C ARG A 280 31.15 -23.36 9.31
N PRO A 281 32.40 -22.93 9.05
CA PRO A 281 33.53 -23.41 9.85
C PRO A 281 34.51 -22.30 10.30
N LYS A 282 34.01 -21.13 10.70
CA LYS A 282 34.84 -19.95 11.07
C LYS A 282 35.74 -19.50 9.91
N VAL A 283 35.10 -19.12 8.81
CA VAL A 283 35.74 -18.63 7.58
C VAL A 283 36.06 -17.14 7.66
N ILE A 284 35.32 -16.37 8.45
CA ILE A 284 35.58 -14.94 8.63
C ILE A 284 36.63 -14.76 9.73
N PRO A 285 37.73 -14.00 9.50
CA PRO A 285 38.04 -13.24 8.29
C PRO A 285 38.64 -14.08 7.15
N LEU A 286 38.23 -13.78 5.91
CA LEU A 286 38.66 -14.48 4.69
C LEU A 286 40.16 -14.37 4.43
N SER A 287 40.79 -13.29 4.87
CA SER A 287 42.22 -13.00 4.70
C SER A 287 43.13 -13.97 5.48
N ALA A 288 42.65 -14.57 6.57
CA ALA A 288 43.46 -15.45 7.42
C ALA A 288 43.93 -16.74 6.73
N LYS A 289 43.32 -17.10 5.58
CA LYS A 289 43.56 -18.35 4.85
C LYS A 289 44.04 -18.14 3.41
N ALA A 290 44.39 -16.91 3.01
CA ALA A 290 44.64 -16.56 1.62
C ALA A 290 46.15 -16.41 1.28
N ASP A 291 46.61 -17.15 0.28
CA ASP A 291 47.94 -17.01 -0.35
C ASP A 291 47.89 -15.93 -1.47
N PRO A 292 49.00 -15.23 -1.80
CA PRO A 292 49.09 -14.33 -2.96
C PRO A 292 48.59 -14.90 -4.32
N THR A 293 48.62 -16.22 -4.50
CA THR A 293 48.11 -16.91 -5.69
C THR A 293 46.60 -17.17 -5.67
N ALA A 294 45.94 -16.89 -4.55
CA ALA A 294 44.54 -17.23 -4.32
C ALA A 294 43.59 -16.38 -5.19
N LYS A 295 42.60 -17.04 -5.79
CA LYS A 295 41.54 -16.38 -6.59
C LYS A 295 40.25 -16.27 -5.76
N LEU A 296 39.73 -15.06 -5.59
CA LEU A 296 38.42 -14.82 -4.98
C LEU A 296 37.40 -14.54 -6.07
N LEU A 297 36.29 -15.29 -6.07
CA LEU A 297 35.16 -15.04 -6.95
C LEU A 297 34.08 -14.27 -6.17
N LEU A 298 33.73 -13.09 -6.67
CA LEU A 298 32.61 -12.29 -6.20
C LEU A 298 31.44 -12.43 -7.19
N LEU A 299 30.31 -12.92 -6.69
CA LEU A 299 29.07 -13.10 -7.44
C LEU A 299 28.02 -12.12 -6.91
N THR A 300 27.53 -11.21 -7.75
CA THR A 300 26.50 -10.23 -7.36
C THR A 300 25.26 -10.38 -8.23
N PRO A 301 24.05 -10.22 -7.67
CA PRO A 301 22.84 -10.36 -8.47
C PRO A 301 22.66 -9.13 -9.35
N LEU A 302 22.21 -9.31 -10.58
CA LEU A 302 21.67 -8.21 -11.37
C LEU A 302 20.19 -8.06 -11.03
N VAL A 303 19.90 -7.16 -10.10
CA VAL A 303 18.54 -6.84 -9.67
C VAL A 303 18.29 -5.37 -9.96
N GLU A 304 17.06 -5.06 -10.41
CA GLU A 304 16.55 -3.70 -10.25
C GLU A 304 16.38 -3.46 -8.75
N THR A 305 17.23 -2.62 -8.18
CA THR A 305 17.15 -2.28 -6.76
C THR A 305 15.87 -1.50 -6.50
N PHE A 306 14.99 -2.05 -5.66
CA PHE A 306 13.78 -1.35 -5.26
C PHE A 306 14.13 -0.22 -4.29
N HIS A 307 14.10 1.02 -4.77
CA HIS A 307 13.85 2.15 -3.88
C HIS A 307 12.35 2.26 -3.67
N GLY A 308 11.91 2.22 -2.41
CA GLY A 308 10.51 2.30 -2.03
C GLY A 308 9.88 3.65 -2.36
N ALA A 309 9.48 3.80 -3.62
CA ALA A 309 8.44 4.64 -4.17
C ALA A 309 8.55 4.48 -5.71
N GLN A 310 7.75 3.60 -6.30
CA GLN A 310 7.48 3.75 -7.73
C GLN A 310 6.72 5.07 -7.89
N SER A 311 7.37 6.09 -8.44
CA SER A 311 6.64 7.12 -9.18
C SER A 311 6.07 6.45 -10.44
N PRO A 312 4.81 6.71 -10.82
CA PRO A 312 4.26 6.22 -12.07
C PRO A 312 4.87 7.02 -13.23
N THR A 313 6.08 6.67 -13.62
CA THR A 313 6.74 7.20 -14.82
C THR A 313 7.24 6.05 -15.67
N SER A 314 6.31 5.21 -16.11
CA SER A 314 6.52 4.31 -17.26
C SER A 314 5.20 3.96 -17.97
N MET A 315 4.20 4.84 -17.91
CA MET A 315 2.96 4.74 -18.70
C MET A 315 2.57 6.09 -19.31
N GLU A 316 3.51 6.75 -19.98
CA GLU A 316 3.21 7.76 -21.00
C GLU A 316 4.27 7.66 -22.08
N ASP A 317 4.08 6.76 -23.04
CA ASP A 317 4.45 6.96 -24.44
C ASP A 317 3.95 5.78 -25.27
N ASP A 318 2.65 5.75 -25.55
CA ASP A 318 2.13 4.91 -26.63
C ASP A 318 0.89 5.55 -27.27
N THR A 319 1.04 6.78 -27.77
CA THR A 319 0.15 7.29 -28.82
C THR A 319 0.79 8.40 -29.68
N LEU A 320 1.94 8.16 -30.30
CA LEU A 320 2.34 8.90 -31.52
C LEU A 320 3.19 8.02 -32.45
N LEU A 321 2.51 7.22 -33.26
CA LEU A 321 3.06 6.68 -34.50
C LEU A 321 3.33 7.84 -35.48
N LEU A 322 4.59 8.09 -35.84
CA LEU A 322 5.08 8.11 -37.24
C LEU A 322 6.52 8.67 -37.37
N VAL A 323 7.37 7.83 -37.96
CA VAL A 323 8.61 8.14 -38.71
C VAL A 323 9.76 8.78 -37.94
N ARG A 324 10.72 7.96 -37.50
CA ARG A 324 12.15 8.31 -37.60
C ARG A 324 13.00 7.12 -38.05
N THR A 325 13.49 7.27 -39.27
CA THR A 325 14.56 6.50 -39.88
C THR A 325 15.85 6.58 -39.07
N SER A 326 16.63 5.51 -39.18
CA SER A 326 18.03 5.37 -38.78
C SER A 326 18.85 6.66 -38.87
N HIS A 327 19.66 6.95 -37.85
CA HIS A 327 21.04 7.42 -37.98
C HIS A 327 21.77 7.33 -36.63
N ALA A 328 22.95 6.71 -36.67
CA ALA A 328 23.88 6.58 -35.56
C ALA A 328 24.46 7.95 -35.17
N GLY A 329 24.62 8.21 -33.87
CA GLY A 329 25.29 9.40 -33.36
C GLY A 329 25.44 9.37 -31.85
N ARG A 330 26.70 9.34 -31.39
CA ARG A 330 27.15 9.36 -29.98
C ARG A 330 26.73 10.61 -29.20
N SER A 331 26.84 10.52 -27.87
CA SER A 331 26.92 11.56 -26.79
C SER A 331 25.62 11.81 -26.01
N ARG A 332 25.53 11.82 -24.67
CA ARG A 332 26.43 11.86 -23.49
C ARG A 332 25.71 11.16 -22.30
N PRO A 333 26.41 10.67 -21.25
CA PRO A 333 25.73 10.06 -20.10
C PRO A 333 25.11 11.15 -19.21
N HIS A 334 23.78 11.07 -19.04
CA HIS A 334 23.07 11.84 -18.03
C HIS A 334 23.38 11.25 -16.65
N THR A 335 24.06 12.03 -15.81
CA THR A 335 24.19 11.76 -14.37
C THR A 335 22.91 12.19 -13.66
N THR A 336 21.90 11.31 -13.65
CA THR A 336 20.83 11.35 -12.65
C THR A 336 21.23 10.41 -11.52
N GLY A 337 21.09 10.87 -10.27
CA GLY A 337 21.51 10.15 -9.05
C GLY A 337 20.63 8.94 -8.74
N HIS A 338 20.58 7.98 -9.65
CA HIS A 338 20.13 6.63 -9.39
C HIS A 338 21.34 5.87 -8.83
N LEU A 339 21.27 5.44 -7.57
CA LEU A 339 22.16 4.40 -7.08
C LEU A 339 21.74 3.11 -7.81
N ASP A 340 22.27 2.95 -9.00
CA ASP A 340 22.21 1.71 -9.74
C ASP A 340 22.90 0.65 -8.87
N GLY A 341 22.16 -0.36 -8.39
CA GLY A 341 22.72 -1.43 -7.56
C GLY A 341 23.97 -2.05 -8.19
N GLU A 342 24.06 -2.03 -9.52
CA GLU A 342 25.26 -2.44 -10.23
C GLU A 342 26.48 -1.56 -9.91
N ALA A 343 26.33 -0.24 -9.83
CA ALA A 343 27.43 0.68 -9.50
C ALA A 343 27.96 0.45 -8.08
N ALA A 344 27.07 0.23 -7.11
CA ALA A 344 27.43 -0.08 -5.74
C ALA A 344 28.19 -1.42 -5.65
N PHE A 345 27.72 -2.46 -6.36
CA PHE A 345 28.42 -3.74 -6.43
C PHE A 345 29.78 -3.65 -7.13
N GLN A 346 29.92 -2.85 -8.19
CA GLN A 346 31.21 -2.60 -8.83
C GLN A 346 32.17 -1.86 -7.89
N SER A 347 31.68 -0.90 -7.10
CA SER A 347 32.44 -0.21 -6.07
C SER A 347 32.94 -1.18 -5.00
N PHE A 348 32.06 -2.05 -4.53
CA PHE A 348 32.39 -3.12 -3.60
C PHE A 348 33.44 -4.08 -4.17
N GLY A 349 33.31 -4.51 -5.42
CA GLY A 349 34.30 -5.35 -6.09
C GLY A 349 35.70 -4.73 -6.12
N ARG A 350 35.79 -3.40 -6.35
CA ARG A 350 37.06 -2.64 -6.27
C ARG A 350 37.62 -2.59 -4.84
N LEU A 351 36.78 -2.47 -3.82
CA LEU A 351 37.21 -2.48 -2.41
C LEU A 351 37.73 -3.86 -2.01
N VAL A 352 37.00 -4.92 -2.37
CA VAL A 352 37.40 -6.31 -2.15
C VAL A 352 38.74 -6.59 -2.84
N ALA A 353 38.96 -6.12 -4.07
CA ALA A 353 40.22 -6.27 -4.79
C ALA A 353 41.41 -5.54 -4.13
N LYS A 354 41.17 -4.47 -3.36
CA LYS A 354 42.23 -3.79 -2.59
C LYS A 354 42.61 -4.52 -1.31
N MET A 355 41.68 -5.31 -0.75
CA MET A 355 41.87 -6.00 0.54
C MET A 355 42.28 -7.47 0.38
N TRP A 356 41.93 -8.09 -0.74
CA TRP A 356 42.32 -9.47 -1.05
C TRP A 356 43.77 -9.53 -1.57
N PRO A 357 44.63 -10.43 -1.04
CA PRO A 357 46.04 -10.49 -1.43
C PRO A 357 46.28 -11.03 -2.84
N GLY A 358 45.33 -11.77 -3.41
CA GLY A 358 45.45 -12.38 -4.74
C GLY A 358 44.53 -11.73 -5.78
N LYS A 359 44.08 -12.52 -6.77
CA LYS A 359 43.21 -12.02 -7.85
C LYS A 359 41.73 -12.07 -7.45
N VAL A 360 41.01 -10.98 -7.65
CA VAL A 360 39.54 -10.95 -7.54
C VAL A 360 38.92 -11.00 -8.93
N VAL A 361 37.93 -11.87 -9.10
CA VAL A 361 37.06 -11.92 -10.28
C VAL A 361 35.65 -11.58 -9.83
N HIS A 362 35.06 -10.54 -10.42
CA HIS A 362 33.70 -10.11 -10.13
C HIS A 362 32.83 -10.31 -11.36
N THR A 363 31.72 -11.03 -11.21
CA THR A 363 30.72 -11.21 -12.26
C THR A 363 29.32 -11.14 -11.66
N SER A 364 28.36 -10.71 -12.45
CA SER A 364 26.96 -10.70 -12.09
C SER A 364 26.26 -12.02 -12.48
N TYR A 365 25.12 -12.28 -11.86
CA TYR A 365 24.24 -13.40 -12.23
C TYR A 365 22.78 -12.95 -12.31
N THR A 366 21.98 -13.65 -13.12
CA THR A 366 20.61 -13.24 -13.48
C THR A 366 19.63 -14.42 -13.36
N ALA A 367 18.36 -14.17 -13.67
CA ALA A 367 17.34 -15.20 -13.81
C ALA A 367 17.63 -16.24 -14.91
N SER A 368 18.62 -16.00 -15.78
CA SER A 368 19.10 -17.00 -16.77
C SER A 368 19.80 -18.20 -16.12
N GLY A 369 20.05 -18.15 -14.80
CA GLY A 369 20.60 -19.26 -14.05
C GLY A 369 22.13 -19.37 -14.16
N VAL A 370 22.65 -20.58 -13.90
CA VAL A 370 24.08 -20.85 -13.88
C VAL A 370 24.57 -21.11 -15.30
N SER A 371 25.65 -20.44 -15.70
CA SER A 371 26.26 -20.58 -17.03
C SER A 371 27.54 -21.41 -16.95
N PRO A 372 28.03 -21.97 -18.07
CA PRO A 372 29.34 -22.65 -18.10
C PRO A 372 30.50 -21.76 -17.63
N LEU A 373 30.38 -20.44 -17.83
CA LEU A 373 31.33 -19.46 -17.30
C LEU A 373 31.29 -19.44 -15.77
N HIS A 374 30.11 -19.43 -15.16
CA HIS A 374 29.96 -19.48 -13.70
C HIS A 374 30.59 -20.76 -13.13
N GLU A 375 30.37 -21.91 -13.75
CA GLU A 375 30.97 -23.18 -13.30
C GLU A 375 32.50 -23.17 -13.35
N LYS A 376 33.05 -22.66 -14.45
CA LYS A 376 34.50 -22.49 -14.62
C LYS A 376 35.08 -21.51 -13.60
N LEU A 377 34.42 -20.39 -13.38
CA LEU A 377 34.89 -19.39 -12.42
C LEU A 377 34.83 -19.94 -10.99
N VAL A 378 33.74 -20.62 -10.62
CA VAL A 378 33.60 -21.27 -9.32
C VAL A 378 34.68 -22.33 -9.16
N SER A 379 35.04 -23.09 -10.20
CA SER A 379 36.08 -24.11 -10.10
C SER A 379 37.48 -23.56 -9.91
N GLU A 380 37.83 -22.50 -10.62
CA GLU A 380 39.12 -21.83 -10.49
C GLU A 380 39.27 -21.03 -9.18
N ALA A 381 38.17 -20.64 -8.54
CA ALA A 381 38.20 -19.84 -7.32
C ALA A 381 38.69 -20.66 -6.11
N THR A 382 39.48 -20.03 -5.25
CA THR A 382 39.86 -20.55 -3.93
C THR A 382 38.82 -20.24 -2.85
N ALA A 383 38.08 -19.15 -3.01
CA ALA A 383 36.97 -18.77 -2.16
C ALA A 383 35.90 -18.07 -3.00
N VAL A 384 34.64 -18.15 -2.56
CA VAL A 384 33.49 -17.52 -3.22
C VAL A 384 32.77 -16.62 -2.21
N VAL A 385 32.45 -15.39 -2.63
CA VAL A 385 31.53 -14.49 -1.94
C VAL A 385 30.34 -14.27 -2.87
N LEU A 386 29.15 -14.61 -2.41
CA LEU A 386 27.91 -14.51 -3.19
C LEU A 386 26.95 -13.58 -2.46
N LEU A 387 26.55 -12.50 -3.12
CA LEU A 387 25.57 -11.55 -2.58
C LEU A 387 24.17 -11.94 -3.06
N THR A 388 23.17 -11.80 -2.20
CA THR A 388 21.75 -11.91 -2.57
C THR A 388 20.99 -10.65 -2.18
N ALA A 389 19.94 -10.33 -2.93
CA ALA A 389 19.12 -9.15 -2.71
C ALA A 389 17.64 -9.50 -2.89
N ASP A 390 16.89 -9.49 -1.79
CA ASP A 390 15.46 -9.79 -1.73
C ASP A 390 15.10 -11.10 -2.47
N GLY A 391 15.72 -12.21 -2.04
CA GLY A 391 15.55 -13.52 -2.66
C GLY A 391 14.09 -13.97 -2.74
N PHE A 392 13.23 -13.51 -1.81
CA PHE A 392 11.79 -13.80 -1.85
C PHE A 392 11.12 -13.26 -3.13
N ARG A 393 11.51 -12.07 -3.59
CA ARG A 393 11.03 -11.48 -4.84
C ARG A 393 11.80 -12.03 -6.04
N ASN A 394 13.09 -12.30 -5.84
CA ASN A 394 14.01 -12.77 -6.85
C ASN A 394 14.31 -14.26 -6.66
N THR A 395 13.30 -15.11 -6.80
CA THR A 395 13.35 -16.54 -6.43
C THR A 395 14.45 -17.33 -7.15
N TYR A 396 14.88 -16.88 -8.34
CA TYR A 396 16.00 -17.46 -9.08
C TYR A 396 17.31 -17.48 -8.27
N GLN A 397 17.50 -16.52 -7.36
CA GLN A 397 18.69 -16.43 -6.52
C GLN A 397 18.82 -17.64 -5.58
N TYR A 398 17.71 -18.25 -5.15
CA TYR A 398 17.73 -19.47 -4.33
C TYR A 398 18.35 -20.65 -5.08
N GLY A 399 17.89 -20.89 -6.31
CA GLY A 399 18.40 -21.96 -7.17
C GLY A 399 19.88 -21.74 -7.52
N PHE A 400 20.23 -20.52 -7.92
CA PHE A 400 21.60 -20.14 -8.25
C PHE A 400 22.55 -20.36 -7.07
N THR A 401 22.20 -19.85 -5.88
CA THR A 401 23.02 -19.95 -4.67
C THR A 401 23.21 -21.40 -4.25
N LYS A 402 22.14 -22.21 -4.24
CA LYS A 402 22.22 -23.64 -3.90
C LYS A 402 23.11 -24.42 -4.84
N TYR A 403 23.08 -24.10 -6.14
CA TYR A 403 23.96 -24.73 -7.12
C TYR A 403 25.43 -24.36 -6.88
N VAL A 404 25.74 -23.08 -6.67
CA VAL A 404 27.10 -22.62 -6.36
C VAL A 404 27.62 -23.27 -5.07
N LEU A 405 26.79 -23.40 -4.04
CA LEU A 405 27.13 -24.12 -2.80
C LEU A 405 27.42 -25.59 -3.06
N ALA A 406 26.64 -26.26 -3.91
CA ALA A 406 26.88 -27.65 -4.30
C ALA A 406 28.22 -27.81 -5.03
N LEU A 407 28.56 -26.90 -5.96
CA LEU A 407 29.86 -26.88 -6.64
C LEU A 407 31.04 -26.67 -5.67
N CYS A 408 30.88 -25.75 -4.72
CA CYS A 408 31.89 -25.51 -3.68
C CYS A 408 32.09 -26.73 -2.78
N LYS A 409 31.05 -27.56 -2.62
CA LYS A 409 31.11 -28.79 -1.84
C LYS A 409 31.70 -29.98 -2.62
N SER A 410 31.36 -30.11 -3.90
CA SER A 410 31.75 -31.28 -4.71
C SER A 410 33.22 -31.25 -5.16
N GLN A 411 33.79 -30.05 -5.34
CA GLN A 411 35.17 -29.89 -5.82
C GLN A 411 36.17 -29.89 -4.65
N SER A 412 36.60 -31.10 -4.26
CA SER A 412 37.65 -31.33 -3.25
C SER A 412 39.04 -31.03 -3.82
N PHE A 413 39.52 -29.79 -3.68
CA PHE A 413 40.89 -29.39 -4.07
C PHE A 413 41.80 -29.05 -2.88
N SER A 414 41.33 -29.14 -1.63
CA SER A 414 42.15 -28.93 -0.43
C SER A 414 42.20 -30.18 0.44
N PRO A 415 43.36 -30.55 1.01
CA PRO A 415 43.48 -31.65 1.97
C PRO A 415 42.69 -31.44 3.27
N SER A 416 42.07 -30.26 3.49
CA SER A 416 41.36 -29.89 4.73
C SER A 416 39.82 -29.75 4.61
N GLY A 417 39.20 -30.07 3.46
CA GLY A 417 37.74 -29.96 3.27
C GLY A 417 37.27 -28.78 2.40
N HIS A 418 35.95 -28.72 2.20
CA HIS A 418 35.17 -27.90 1.24
C HIS A 418 35.66 -26.45 1.00
N LYS A 419 35.47 -25.95 -0.25
CA LYS A 419 35.80 -24.58 -0.66
C LYS A 419 35.00 -23.54 0.15
N PRO A 420 35.63 -22.53 0.77
CA PRO A 420 34.91 -21.48 1.48
C PRO A 420 33.94 -20.73 0.57
N CYS A 421 32.67 -20.71 0.96
CA CYS A 421 31.62 -19.95 0.29
C CYS A 421 30.88 -19.12 1.35
N VAL A 422 30.93 -17.80 1.19
CA VAL A 422 30.25 -16.83 2.05
C VAL A 422 29.06 -16.28 1.29
N VAL A 423 27.86 -16.45 1.86
CA VAL A 423 26.64 -15.83 1.32
C VAL A 423 26.35 -14.57 2.11
N VAL A 424 26.03 -13.48 1.42
CA VAL A 424 25.72 -12.18 2.04
C VAL A 424 24.39 -11.69 1.52
N ALA A 425 23.38 -11.59 2.38
CA ALA A 425 22.15 -10.91 2.01
C ALA A 425 22.30 -9.39 2.19
N VAL A 426 22.21 -8.64 1.09
CA VAL A 426 22.39 -7.18 1.10
C VAL A 426 21.11 -6.40 1.37
N SER A 427 20.00 -7.09 1.62
CA SER A 427 18.73 -6.51 2.01
C SER A 427 18.11 -7.39 3.09
N SER A 428 17.07 -8.15 2.80
CA SER A 428 16.41 -9.03 3.74
C SER A 428 17.37 -10.08 4.35
N PRO A 429 17.49 -10.20 5.69
CA PRO A 429 18.28 -11.27 6.30
C PRO A 429 17.64 -12.65 6.13
N TYR A 430 16.43 -12.72 5.55
CA TYR A 430 15.62 -13.94 5.50
C TYR A 430 15.85 -14.80 4.26
N ASP A 431 16.64 -14.32 3.28
CA ASP A 431 16.95 -15.08 2.07
C ASP A 431 17.43 -16.52 2.40
N PHE A 432 18.38 -16.65 3.32
CA PHE A 432 18.89 -17.96 3.75
C PHE A 432 18.86 -18.17 5.27
N TYR A 433 18.03 -17.40 5.98
CA TYR A 433 17.96 -17.47 7.44
C TYR A 433 17.59 -18.86 7.98
N ASN A 434 16.73 -19.61 7.28
CA ASN A 434 16.40 -20.98 7.71
C ASN A 434 17.18 -22.07 6.95
N ASP A 435 18.01 -21.70 5.96
CA ASP A 435 18.72 -22.68 5.13
C ASP A 435 20.11 -23.00 5.71
N THR A 436 20.19 -24.11 6.44
CA THR A 436 21.44 -24.58 7.06
C THR A 436 22.48 -25.07 6.04
N ALA A 437 22.13 -25.22 4.75
CA ALA A 437 23.11 -25.57 3.72
C ALA A 437 24.11 -24.43 3.47
N VAL A 438 23.72 -23.19 3.77
CA VAL A 438 24.59 -22.02 3.85
C VAL A 438 25.33 -22.05 5.17
N SER A 439 26.63 -22.33 5.13
CA SER A 439 27.47 -22.49 6.33
C SER A 439 28.00 -21.17 6.88
N THR A 440 28.21 -20.16 6.01
CA THR A 440 28.67 -18.81 6.39
C THR A 440 27.71 -17.79 5.78
N TYR A 441 26.99 -17.05 6.63
CA TYR A 441 25.93 -16.13 6.22
C TYR A 441 26.01 -14.80 6.98
N LEU A 442 26.06 -13.71 6.23
CA LEU A 442 26.01 -12.34 6.73
C LEU A 442 24.79 -11.61 6.18
N CYS A 443 24.37 -10.57 6.89
CA CYS A 443 23.40 -9.61 6.38
C CYS A 443 23.87 -8.18 6.61
N THR A 444 23.71 -7.33 5.59
CA THR A 444 24.03 -5.90 5.66
C THR A 444 22.79 -5.01 5.83
N TYR A 445 21.59 -5.55 5.59
CA TYR A 445 20.29 -4.85 5.63
C TYR A 445 20.13 -3.68 4.64
N ASP A 446 21.17 -3.37 3.86
CA ASP A 446 21.21 -2.31 2.87
C ASP A 446 22.34 -2.60 1.85
N CYS A 447 22.15 -2.16 0.61
CA CYS A 447 23.09 -2.33 -0.51
C CYS A 447 23.83 -1.03 -0.89
N THR A 448 23.72 0.02 -0.08
CA THR A 448 24.47 1.28 -0.23
C THR A 448 26.00 1.08 -0.16
N ASP A 449 26.74 2.02 -0.75
CA ASP A 449 28.21 2.02 -0.76
C ASP A 449 28.81 1.96 0.66
N GLU A 450 28.23 2.67 1.64
CA GLU A 450 28.66 2.64 3.03
C GLU A 450 28.45 1.26 3.68
N ALA A 451 27.30 0.62 3.43
CA ALA A 451 27.00 -0.72 3.92
C ALA A 451 27.97 -1.75 3.35
N LEU A 452 28.22 -1.70 2.04
CA LEU A 452 29.15 -2.59 1.35
C LEU A 452 30.61 -2.32 1.74
N THR A 453 30.96 -1.06 2.05
CA THR A 453 32.27 -0.72 2.62
C THR A 453 32.46 -1.37 3.98
N CYS A 454 31.45 -1.30 4.87
CA CYS A 454 31.50 -1.97 6.17
C CYS A 454 31.52 -3.50 6.04
N LEU A 455 30.79 -4.06 5.07
CA LEU A 455 30.85 -5.47 4.72
C LEU A 455 32.27 -5.90 4.33
N SER A 456 32.97 -5.12 3.49
CA SER A 456 34.35 -5.46 3.10
C SER A 456 35.26 -5.56 4.34
N ARG A 457 35.10 -4.63 5.28
CA ARG A 457 35.83 -4.62 6.55
C ARG A 457 35.49 -5.82 7.44
N ALA A 458 34.23 -6.21 7.50
CA ALA A 458 33.79 -7.40 8.22
C ALA A 458 34.36 -8.69 7.60
N LEU A 459 34.32 -8.82 6.27
CA LEU A 459 34.83 -9.98 5.54
C LEU A 459 36.33 -10.21 5.78
N PHE A 460 37.11 -9.13 5.96
CA PHE A 460 38.56 -9.19 6.13
C PHE A 460 39.05 -8.91 7.56
N GLY A 461 38.13 -8.81 8.54
CA GLY A 461 38.46 -8.77 9.97
C GLY A 461 38.91 -7.41 10.51
N THR A 462 38.75 -6.32 9.75
CA THR A 462 38.98 -4.96 10.25
C THR A 462 37.75 -4.36 10.94
N LEU A 463 36.63 -5.06 10.90
CA LEU A 463 35.41 -4.80 11.67
C LEU A 463 34.91 -6.13 12.27
N THR A 464 34.54 -6.14 13.54
CA THR A 464 33.86 -7.29 14.15
C THR A 464 32.35 -7.10 14.00
N PRO A 465 31.65 -7.92 13.18
CA PRO A 465 30.21 -7.78 12.99
C PRO A 465 29.43 -8.16 14.25
N ALA A 466 28.22 -7.63 14.37
CA ALA A 466 27.29 -8.01 15.43
C ALA A 466 26.94 -9.51 15.32
N SER A 467 26.80 -10.19 16.46
CA SER A 467 26.33 -11.59 16.50
C SER A 467 24.82 -11.64 16.63
N ALA A 468 24.16 -12.44 15.78
CA ALA A 468 22.75 -12.75 15.97
C ALA A 468 22.58 -13.63 17.23
N SER A 469 21.94 -13.09 18.28
CA SER A 469 21.41 -13.94 19.36
C SER A 469 20.12 -14.61 18.88
N ASP A 470 20.05 -15.93 19.02
CA ASP A 470 18.97 -16.81 18.55
C ASP A 470 17.58 -16.42 19.14
N PRO A 471 16.59 -16.04 18.32
CA PRO A 471 15.25 -15.66 18.79
C PRO A 471 14.20 -16.80 18.64
N SER A 472 14.61 -18.07 18.62
CA SER A 472 13.70 -19.19 18.36
C SER A 472 13.19 -19.91 19.62
N SER A 473 12.12 -19.40 20.24
CA SER A 473 11.16 -20.26 20.98
C SER A 473 9.84 -19.54 21.28
N ASN A 474 8.77 -19.87 20.54
CA ASN A 474 7.51 -20.42 21.09
C ASN A 474 6.32 -20.35 20.10
N LEU A 475 5.76 -21.55 19.88
CA LEU A 475 4.33 -21.92 19.74
C LEU A 475 3.53 -21.68 18.43
N GLN A 476 3.30 -22.83 17.76
CA GLN A 476 2.06 -23.49 17.29
C GLN A 476 1.02 -22.76 16.39
N PRO A 477 0.42 -23.48 15.40
CA PRO A 477 -0.49 -22.91 14.40
C PRO A 477 -1.98 -23.02 14.77
N ILE A 478 -2.80 -22.06 14.31
CA ILE A 478 -4.28 -22.10 14.41
C ILE A 478 -4.89 -22.31 13.02
N PRO A 479 -5.94 -23.16 12.86
CA PRO A 479 -6.50 -23.52 11.57
C PRO A 479 -7.73 -22.69 11.15
N ASP A 480 -8.04 -22.81 9.85
CA ASP A 480 -9.12 -22.20 9.07
C ASP A 480 -10.52 -22.26 9.68
N SER A 481 -11.26 -21.16 9.51
CA SER A 481 -12.73 -21.13 9.50
C SER A 481 -13.14 -20.17 8.38
N GLY A 482 -14.01 -20.52 7.42
CA GLY A 482 -15.38 -20.99 7.61
C GLY A 482 -16.31 -19.81 7.27
N ARG A 483 -16.84 -19.79 6.04
CA ARG A 483 -17.66 -18.69 5.49
C ARG A 483 -18.84 -18.30 6.39
N ALA A 484 -18.95 -17.01 6.70
CA ALA A 484 -20.06 -16.38 7.43
C ALA A 484 -20.69 -15.21 6.60
N PRO A 485 -21.90 -14.73 6.95
CA PRO A 485 -22.87 -14.16 6.01
C PRO A 485 -22.69 -12.66 5.72
N VAL A 486 -23.20 -12.23 4.56
CA VAL A 486 -23.06 -10.88 3.98
C VAL A 486 -23.89 -9.82 4.72
N GLN A 487 -23.24 -8.74 5.20
CA GLN A 487 -23.89 -7.54 5.79
C GLN A 487 -23.31 -6.23 5.20
N ARG A 488 -24.06 -5.10 5.33
CA ARG A 488 -24.42 -4.16 4.24
C ARG A 488 -23.62 -2.83 4.23
N GLN A 489 -22.97 -2.53 3.10
CA GLN A 489 -22.20 -1.31 2.80
C GLN A 489 -23.06 -0.16 2.21
N LEU A 490 -22.82 1.10 2.61
CA LEU A 490 -23.51 2.31 2.10
C LEU A 490 -22.73 2.92 0.91
N TRP A 491 -23.44 3.40 -0.12
CA TRP A 491 -22.87 3.94 -1.35
C TRP A 491 -23.29 5.40 -1.59
N LEU A 492 -22.39 6.21 -2.17
CA LEU A 492 -22.74 7.55 -2.65
C LEU A 492 -23.74 7.44 -3.79
N VAL A 493 -24.86 8.14 -3.62
CA VAL A 493 -25.92 8.24 -4.62
C VAL A 493 -25.96 9.68 -5.12
N GLU A 494 -25.69 9.85 -6.40
CA GLU A 494 -25.78 11.14 -7.10
C GLU A 494 -27.10 11.26 -7.84
N ASP A 495 -27.47 12.49 -8.18
CA ASP A 495 -28.57 12.74 -9.11
C ASP A 495 -28.14 12.32 -10.52
N PHE A 496 -29.02 11.62 -11.22
CA PHE A 496 -28.78 11.18 -12.59
C PHE A 496 -28.83 12.36 -13.55
N ALA A 497 -27.76 12.55 -14.32
CA ALA A 497 -27.67 13.55 -15.36
C ALA A 497 -27.57 12.88 -16.73
N SER A 498 -28.55 13.12 -17.61
CA SER A 498 -28.63 12.48 -18.92
C SER A 498 -27.46 12.81 -19.85
N SER A 499 -26.76 13.93 -19.66
CA SER A 499 -25.54 14.27 -20.40
C SER A 499 -24.31 13.48 -19.94
N ARG A 500 -24.32 12.93 -18.71
CA ARG A 500 -23.18 12.28 -18.06
C ARG A 500 -23.35 10.76 -17.97
N ASP A 501 -24.54 10.31 -17.59
CA ASP A 501 -24.76 8.94 -17.08
C ASP A 501 -25.50 8.04 -18.07
N LEU A 502 -25.94 8.57 -19.22
CA LEU A 502 -26.80 7.87 -20.16
C LEU A 502 -26.11 6.66 -20.80
N ASP A 503 -24.87 6.83 -21.27
CA ASP A 503 -24.10 5.76 -21.90
C ASP A 503 -23.74 4.67 -20.89
N GLY A 504 -23.34 5.04 -19.68
CA GLY A 504 -23.07 4.10 -18.59
C GLY A 504 -24.33 3.37 -18.11
N LEU A 505 -25.49 4.03 -18.12
CA LEU A 505 -26.78 3.40 -17.86
C LEU A 505 -27.16 2.41 -18.96
N GLN A 506 -26.89 2.73 -20.23
CA GLN A 506 -27.10 1.81 -21.34
C GLN A 506 -26.25 0.55 -21.16
N GLU A 507 -24.97 0.71 -20.85
CA GLU A 507 -24.06 -0.41 -20.61
C GLU A 507 -24.50 -1.27 -19.41
N LEU A 508 -24.97 -0.64 -18.32
CA LEU A 508 -25.52 -1.35 -17.16
C LEU A 508 -26.79 -2.14 -17.51
N LEU A 509 -27.69 -1.56 -18.31
CA LEU A 509 -28.89 -2.23 -18.81
C LEU A 509 -28.48 -3.44 -19.67
N ASP A 510 -27.57 -3.27 -20.61
CA ASP A 510 -27.08 -4.33 -21.49
C ASP A 510 -26.44 -5.48 -20.69
N ARG A 511 -25.58 -5.17 -19.70
CA ARG A 511 -24.97 -6.18 -18.80
C ARG A 511 -26.01 -6.95 -17.98
N THR A 512 -27.02 -6.24 -17.49
CA THR A 512 -28.06 -6.83 -16.63
C THR A 512 -29.07 -7.66 -17.44
N LEU A 513 -29.30 -7.32 -18.70
CA LEU A 513 -30.21 -8.01 -19.62
C LEU A 513 -29.55 -9.20 -20.35
N ASN A 514 -28.25 -9.12 -20.66
CA ASN A 514 -27.56 -10.18 -21.41
C ASN A 514 -27.19 -11.42 -20.59
N THR A 515 -27.26 -11.37 -19.26
CA THR A 515 -26.86 -12.45 -18.35
C THR A 515 -28.02 -13.32 -17.86
N SER A 516 -29.28 -12.96 -18.16
CA SER A 516 -30.42 -13.83 -17.89
C SER A 516 -30.56 -14.92 -18.96
N SER A 517 -30.72 -16.18 -18.54
CA SER A 517 -30.96 -17.34 -19.42
C SER A 517 -32.25 -17.24 -20.27
N ASP A 518 -33.09 -16.22 -20.04
CA ASP A 518 -34.39 -16.02 -20.69
C ASP A 518 -34.30 -15.06 -21.88
N ARG A 519 -33.51 -15.42 -22.90
CA ARG A 519 -33.46 -14.68 -24.18
C ARG A 519 -34.80 -14.62 -24.92
N ALA A 520 -35.75 -15.51 -24.61
CA ALA A 520 -37.01 -15.63 -25.36
C ALA A 520 -38.17 -14.75 -24.84
N GLU A 521 -38.14 -14.30 -23.58
CA GLU A 521 -39.26 -13.53 -22.98
C GLU A 521 -38.96 -12.04 -22.75
N MET A 522 -37.69 -11.60 -22.81
CA MET A 522 -37.31 -10.18 -22.62
C MET A 522 -37.26 -9.34 -23.91
N VAL A 523 -37.66 -9.92 -25.06
CA VAL A 523 -37.75 -9.19 -26.33
C VAL A 523 -38.85 -8.10 -26.28
N GLU A 524 -39.84 -8.21 -25.39
CA GLU A 524 -40.95 -7.25 -25.28
C GLU A 524 -40.69 -6.03 -24.37
N ALA A 525 -39.55 -5.94 -23.68
CA ALA A 525 -39.28 -4.85 -22.71
C ALA A 525 -37.87 -4.25 -22.80
N HIS A 526 -37.36 -4.03 -24.00
CA HIS A 526 -36.16 -3.21 -24.18
C HIS A 526 -36.48 -1.74 -23.93
N PHE A 527 -36.14 -1.23 -22.73
CA PHE A 527 -36.16 0.19 -22.43
C PHE A 527 -34.79 0.80 -22.75
N PRO A 528 -34.61 1.48 -23.89
CA PRO A 528 -33.36 2.20 -24.13
C PRO A 528 -33.16 3.23 -23.02
N SER A 529 -31.90 3.43 -22.59
CA SER A 529 -31.54 4.39 -21.54
C SER A 529 -32.12 5.80 -21.78
N CYS A 530 -32.38 6.16 -23.04
CA CYS A 530 -33.02 7.41 -23.44
C CYS A 530 -34.45 7.61 -22.90
N CYS A 531 -35.16 6.54 -22.50
CA CYS A 531 -36.46 6.62 -21.83
C CYS A 531 -36.39 7.29 -20.45
N PHE A 532 -35.20 7.37 -19.85
CA PHE A 532 -34.95 8.02 -18.56
C PHE A 532 -34.40 9.45 -18.71
N LYS A 533 -34.37 9.99 -19.94
CA LYS A 533 -34.12 11.42 -20.13
C LYS A 533 -35.25 12.21 -19.49
N THR A 534 -34.90 13.28 -18.80
CA THR A 534 -35.86 14.29 -18.34
C THR A 534 -36.71 14.72 -19.54
N SER A 535 -38.04 14.72 -19.39
CA SER A 535 -38.96 15.00 -20.50
C SER A 535 -38.68 16.37 -21.11
N SER A 536 -38.20 16.41 -22.34
CA SER A 536 -38.08 17.64 -23.14
C SER A 536 -39.41 18.04 -23.80
N TYR A 537 -40.55 17.66 -23.20
CA TYR A 537 -41.87 18.08 -23.68
C TYR A 537 -42.13 19.52 -23.23
N ILE A 538 -41.92 20.45 -24.17
CA ILE A 538 -42.43 21.83 -24.28
C ILE A 538 -42.42 22.63 -22.96
N ALA A 539 -41.52 23.60 -22.88
CA ALA A 539 -41.32 24.55 -21.77
C ALA A 539 -42.57 25.37 -21.36
N ASP A 540 -43.74 25.16 -21.97
CA ASP A 540 -44.97 25.93 -21.77
C ASP A 540 -46.07 25.19 -20.98
N PHE A 541 -45.86 23.93 -20.56
CA PHE A 541 -46.84 23.17 -19.73
C PHE A 541 -46.19 22.55 -18.49
N ASP A 542 -46.81 22.66 -17.31
CA ASP A 542 -46.38 21.94 -16.09
C ASP A 542 -46.53 20.44 -16.35
N PRO A 543 -45.44 19.65 -16.35
CA PRO A 543 -45.52 18.25 -16.71
C PRO A 543 -46.38 17.49 -15.70
N MET A 544 -47.36 16.74 -16.23
CA MET A 544 -48.26 15.89 -15.44
C MET A 544 -47.49 14.86 -14.59
N ILE A 545 -46.28 14.47 -15.03
CA ILE A 545 -45.39 13.54 -14.34
C ILE A 545 -44.01 14.18 -14.23
N LYS A 546 -43.50 14.32 -12.99
CA LYS A 546 -42.15 14.80 -12.70
C LYS A 546 -41.24 13.60 -12.49
N SER A 547 -40.11 13.56 -13.17
CA SER A 547 -39.09 12.51 -13.01
C SER A 547 -37.85 13.06 -12.33
N HIS A 548 -37.31 12.28 -11.40
CA HIS A 548 -36.01 12.54 -10.78
C HIS A 548 -35.33 11.20 -10.55
N HIS A 549 -34.12 11.04 -11.03
CA HIS A 549 -33.47 9.73 -11.07
C HIS A 549 -32.15 9.80 -10.33
N PHE A 550 -31.68 8.65 -9.86
CA PHE A 550 -30.49 8.54 -9.03
C PHE A 550 -29.55 7.49 -9.58
N VAL A 551 -28.25 7.70 -9.38
CA VAL A 551 -27.21 6.82 -9.91
C VAL A 551 -26.13 6.58 -8.85
N VAL A 552 -25.57 5.39 -8.86
CA VAL A 552 -24.31 5.05 -8.18
C VAL A 552 -23.30 4.74 -9.27
N ARG A 553 -22.22 5.51 -9.34
CA ARG A 553 -21.17 5.39 -10.36
C ARG A 553 -19.78 5.48 -9.74
N ASN A 554 -18.81 4.86 -10.38
CA ASN A 554 -17.40 5.21 -10.16
C ASN A 554 -17.13 6.52 -10.91
N SER A 555 -16.73 7.56 -10.20
CA SER A 555 -16.51 8.88 -10.81
C SER A 555 -15.27 8.96 -11.69
N SER A 556 -14.25 8.17 -11.37
CA SER A 556 -12.97 8.15 -12.07
C SER A 556 -13.04 7.34 -13.36
N THR A 557 -13.68 6.16 -13.34
CA THR A 557 -13.87 5.32 -14.55
C THR A 557 -15.15 5.62 -15.31
N ARG A 558 -16.06 6.42 -14.73
CA ARG A 558 -17.40 6.76 -15.24
C ARG A 558 -18.36 5.57 -15.39
N VAL A 559 -18.01 4.41 -14.85
CA VAL A 559 -18.85 3.20 -14.89
C VAL A 559 -20.01 3.33 -13.92
N VAL A 560 -21.24 3.06 -14.39
CA VAL A 560 -22.45 3.08 -13.57
C VAL A 560 -22.68 1.70 -12.95
N TYR A 561 -22.71 1.62 -11.62
CA TYR A 561 -22.91 0.38 -10.86
C TYR A 561 -24.37 0.18 -10.41
N GLY A 562 -25.18 1.23 -10.37
CA GLY A 562 -26.60 1.12 -10.07
C GLY A 562 -27.38 2.36 -10.43
N PHE A 563 -28.69 2.19 -10.67
CA PHE A 563 -29.59 3.23 -11.12
C PHE A 563 -30.95 3.08 -10.46
N CYS A 564 -31.59 4.19 -10.09
CA CYS A 564 -32.94 4.21 -9.53
C CYS A 564 -33.80 5.28 -10.21
N ALA A 565 -34.89 4.84 -10.86
CA ALA A 565 -35.87 5.73 -11.46
C ALA A 565 -36.98 6.06 -10.46
N THR A 566 -37.25 7.34 -10.25
CA THR A 566 -38.40 7.82 -9.46
C THR A 566 -39.28 8.78 -10.25
N TYR A 567 -40.58 8.77 -9.93
CA TYR A 567 -41.62 9.54 -10.61
C TYR A 567 -42.60 10.11 -9.59
N TYR A 568 -43.13 11.30 -9.86
CA TYR A 568 -44.12 11.97 -9.03
C TYR A 568 -45.24 12.58 -9.88
N VAL A 569 -46.50 12.32 -9.51
CA VAL A 569 -47.70 12.84 -10.17
C VAL A 569 -48.43 13.78 -9.23
N PRO A 570 -48.21 15.11 -9.33
CA PRO A 570 -48.76 16.09 -8.38
C PRO A 570 -50.30 16.09 -8.31
N SER A 571 -50.98 15.91 -9.44
CA SER A 571 -52.45 15.90 -9.51
C SER A 571 -53.09 14.76 -8.73
N LEU A 572 -52.39 13.64 -8.56
CA LEU A 572 -52.84 12.46 -7.83
C LEU A 572 -52.20 12.35 -6.43
N GLY A 573 -51.15 13.13 -6.16
CA GLY A 573 -50.36 13.00 -4.93
C GLY A 573 -49.64 11.64 -4.82
N VAL A 574 -49.26 11.04 -5.95
CA VAL A 574 -48.64 9.71 -5.99
C VAL A 574 -47.16 9.82 -6.35
N ALA A 575 -46.31 9.29 -5.47
CA ALA A 575 -44.87 9.15 -5.69
C ALA A 575 -44.50 7.68 -5.90
N SER A 576 -43.59 7.41 -6.83
CA SER A 576 -43.28 6.04 -7.26
C SER A 576 -41.78 5.82 -7.38
N VAL A 577 -41.30 4.67 -6.91
CA VAL A 577 -39.99 4.13 -7.29
C VAL A 577 -40.24 3.15 -8.45
N GLY A 578 -39.92 3.56 -9.68
CA GLY A 578 -40.27 2.80 -10.88
C GLY A 578 -39.30 1.67 -11.19
N LEU A 579 -38.01 1.85 -10.94
CA LEU A 579 -36.98 0.84 -11.22
C LEU A 579 -35.80 1.02 -10.26
N ILE A 580 -35.24 -0.09 -9.77
CA ILE A 580 -33.89 -0.13 -9.18
C ILE A 580 -33.10 -1.19 -9.92
N LEU A 581 -31.97 -0.79 -10.49
CA LEU A 581 -31.04 -1.62 -11.22
C LEU A 581 -29.69 -1.60 -10.52
N VAL A 582 -29.05 -2.76 -10.38
CA VAL A 582 -27.71 -2.90 -9.81
C VAL A 582 -26.93 -3.91 -10.63
N ASP A 583 -25.69 -3.54 -10.95
CA ASP A 583 -24.74 -4.37 -11.67
C ASP A 583 -24.62 -5.75 -11.01
N ILE A 584 -24.65 -6.80 -11.81
CA ILE A 584 -24.77 -8.18 -11.33
C ILE A 584 -23.58 -8.59 -10.44
N GLU A 585 -22.37 -8.11 -10.75
CA GLU A 585 -21.14 -8.39 -10.00
C GLU A 585 -21.01 -7.54 -8.74
N LYS A 586 -21.79 -6.46 -8.65
CA LYS A 586 -21.84 -5.55 -7.50
C LYS A 586 -23.10 -5.74 -6.63
N ARG A 587 -23.94 -6.74 -6.92
CA ARG A 587 -25.07 -7.13 -6.05
C ARG A 587 -24.58 -7.60 -4.68
N GLN A 588 -25.45 -7.50 -3.68
CA GLN A 588 -25.14 -7.77 -2.25
C GLN A 588 -24.10 -6.84 -1.60
N LYS A 589 -23.58 -5.84 -2.32
CA LYS A 589 -22.70 -4.79 -1.76
C LYS A 589 -23.47 -3.58 -1.20
N GLY A 590 -24.81 -3.62 -1.10
CA GLY A 590 -25.63 -2.54 -0.53
C GLY A 590 -25.94 -1.34 -1.43
N ILE A 591 -25.54 -1.37 -2.72
CA ILE A 591 -25.86 -0.35 -3.73
C ILE A 591 -27.37 -0.12 -3.87
N GLY A 592 -28.15 -1.19 -4.09
CA GLY A 592 -29.60 -1.08 -4.26
C GLY A 592 -30.31 -0.54 -3.02
N PHE A 593 -29.76 -0.80 -1.83
CA PHE A 593 -30.26 -0.24 -0.58
C PHE A 593 -30.00 1.27 -0.48
N SER A 594 -28.80 1.71 -0.84
CA SER A 594 -28.42 3.12 -0.82
C SER A 594 -29.26 3.94 -1.81
N LEU A 595 -29.41 3.42 -3.04
CA LEU A 595 -30.30 3.99 -4.06
C LEU A 595 -31.75 4.10 -3.57
N HIS A 596 -32.27 3.03 -2.97
CA HIS A 596 -33.62 2.99 -2.42
C HIS A 596 -33.83 4.01 -1.29
N GLN A 597 -32.90 4.09 -0.35
CA GLN A 597 -32.99 5.06 0.75
C GLN A 597 -32.96 6.50 0.23
N ARG A 598 -32.04 6.83 -0.68
CA ARG A 598 -31.96 8.17 -1.27
C ARG A 598 -33.25 8.52 -2.03
N ALA A 599 -33.76 7.59 -2.83
CA ALA A 599 -35.03 7.75 -3.54
C ALA A 599 -36.20 8.00 -2.59
N LEU A 600 -36.32 7.24 -1.50
CA LEU A 600 -37.38 7.42 -0.52
C LEU A 600 -37.27 8.76 0.24
N SER A 601 -36.07 9.16 0.62
CA SER A 601 -35.82 10.44 1.28
C SER A 601 -36.20 11.61 0.38
N TYR A 602 -35.81 11.55 -0.91
CA TYR A 602 -36.21 12.55 -1.90
C TYR A 602 -37.73 12.60 -2.07
N LEU A 603 -38.36 11.45 -2.33
CA LEU A 603 -39.80 11.40 -2.58
C LEU A 603 -40.58 11.94 -1.37
N ARG A 604 -40.24 11.58 -0.14
CA ARG A 604 -40.94 12.06 1.08
C ARG A 604 -40.88 13.57 1.28
N CYS A 605 -39.89 14.25 0.70
CA CYS A 605 -39.76 15.71 0.78
C CYS A 605 -40.62 16.44 -0.26
N LEU A 606 -41.26 15.74 -1.20
CA LEU A 606 -42.11 16.38 -2.21
C LEU A 606 -43.48 16.79 -1.61
N PRO A 607 -43.96 18.00 -1.92
CA PRO A 607 -45.19 18.53 -1.34
C PRO A 607 -46.41 17.82 -1.92
N GLY A 608 -47.38 17.45 -1.05
CA GLY A 608 -48.70 16.94 -1.48
C GLY A 608 -48.79 15.43 -1.73
N ILE A 609 -47.80 14.64 -1.29
CA ILE A 609 -47.86 13.18 -1.40
C ILE A 609 -48.90 12.58 -0.45
N LYS A 610 -49.77 11.74 -1.02
CA LYS A 610 -50.77 10.92 -0.34
C LYS A 610 -50.37 9.44 -0.33
N HIS A 611 -49.73 8.97 -1.40
CA HIS A 611 -49.37 7.56 -1.59
C HIS A 611 -47.96 7.41 -2.16
N LEU A 612 -47.23 6.40 -1.68
CA LEU A 612 -45.92 6.00 -2.17
C LEU A 612 -46.01 4.56 -2.67
N GLN A 613 -45.69 4.31 -3.94
CA GLN A 613 -45.80 2.99 -4.56
C GLN A 613 -44.47 2.48 -5.14
N LEU A 614 -44.38 1.17 -5.32
CA LEU A 614 -43.31 0.49 -6.03
C LEU A 614 -43.81 0.07 -7.42
N GLY A 615 -43.06 0.42 -8.46
CA GLY A 615 -43.50 0.32 -9.85
C GLY A 615 -44.26 1.55 -10.31
N THR A 616 -44.54 1.62 -11.60
CA THR A 616 -45.23 2.73 -12.26
C THR A 616 -46.28 2.22 -13.25
N THR A 617 -47.44 2.87 -13.28
CA THR A 617 -48.45 2.67 -14.32
C THR A 617 -48.11 3.46 -15.59
N LEU A 618 -47.64 4.70 -15.43
CA LEU A 618 -47.11 5.56 -16.48
C LEU A 618 -45.98 6.45 -15.91
N PRO A 619 -44.82 6.56 -16.59
CA PRO A 619 -44.37 5.73 -17.71
C PRO A 619 -44.18 4.27 -17.27
N SER A 620 -44.68 3.32 -18.06
CA SER A 620 -44.72 1.90 -17.68
C SER A 620 -43.35 1.25 -17.86
N VAL A 621 -42.57 1.14 -16.78
CA VAL A 621 -41.35 0.31 -16.74
C VAL A 621 -41.70 -1.08 -16.20
N TYR A 622 -42.25 -1.12 -14.99
CA TYR A 622 -42.96 -2.28 -14.44
C TYR A 622 -44.13 -1.80 -13.56
N PRO A 623 -45.32 -2.40 -13.65
CA PRO A 623 -46.49 -1.98 -12.85
C PRO A 623 -46.37 -2.34 -11.35
N GLY A 624 -45.31 -3.05 -10.97
CA GLY A 624 -45.03 -3.53 -9.62
C GLY A 624 -43.83 -4.49 -9.64
N ILE A 625 -43.62 -5.26 -8.58
CA ILE A 625 -42.54 -6.24 -8.53
C ILE A 625 -42.89 -7.43 -9.43
N PRO A 626 -42.06 -7.81 -10.43
CA PRO A 626 -42.35 -8.93 -11.32
C PRO A 626 -42.59 -10.26 -10.59
N ASN A 627 -43.64 -11.00 -10.98
CA ASN A 627 -44.22 -12.10 -10.21
C ASN A 627 -43.87 -13.54 -10.66
N ARG A 628 -43.00 -13.75 -11.66
CA ARG A 628 -42.71 -15.10 -12.21
C ARG A 628 -41.28 -15.60 -11.91
N LEU A 629 -41.18 -16.92 -11.75
CA LEU A 629 -40.23 -17.66 -10.91
C LEU A 629 -38.80 -17.73 -11.45
N ASN A 630 -37.84 -17.17 -10.70
CA ASN A 630 -36.46 -17.67 -10.61
C ASN A 630 -35.84 -17.31 -9.24
N SER A 631 -34.82 -18.04 -8.80
CA SER A 631 -34.22 -17.99 -7.45
C SER A 631 -33.80 -16.57 -7.00
N THR A 632 -33.41 -15.71 -7.94
CA THR A 632 -33.05 -14.30 -7.74
C THR A 632 -34.23 -13.42 -7.28
N HIS A 633 -35.47 -13.76 -7.68
CA HIS A 633 -36.67 -12.96 -7.40
C HIS A 633 -37.29 -13.27 -6.02
N VAL A 634 -36.97 -14.43 -5.43
CA VAL A 634 -37.34 -14.80 -4.05
C VAL A 634 -36.60 -13.93 -3.03
N VAL A 635 -35.33 -13.57 -3.31
CA VAL A 635 -34.52 -12.68 -2.47
C VAL A 635 -35.02 -11.23 -2.54
N LEU A 636 -35.43 -10.77 -3.72
CA LEU A 636 -35.97 -9.41 -3.93
C LEU A 636 -37.29 -9.20 -3.15
N ARG A 637 -38.20 -10.19 -3.19
CA ARG A 637 -39.43 -10.17 -2.37
C ARG A 637 -39.15 -10.20 -0.88
N LYS A 638 -38.18 -11.01 -0.40
CA LYS A 638 -37.76 -11.00 1.01
C LYS A 638 -37.19 -9.63 1.43
N TRP A 639 -36.43 -8.98 0.54
CA TRP A 639 -35.87 -7.65 0.78
C TRP A 639 -36.94 -6.56 0.90
N VAL A 640 -37.96 -6.57 0.04
CA VAL A 640 -39.11 -5.64 0.13
C VAL A 640 -39.99 -5.97 1.35
N LYS A 641 -40.36 -7.24 1.55
CA LYS A 641 -41.26 -7.65 2.65
C LYS A 641 -40.66 -7.40 4.05
N ALA A 642 -39.34 -7.36 4.18
CA ALA A 642 -38.63 -7.00 5.41
C ALA A 642 -38.60 -5.48 5.71
N LYS A 643 -39.00 -4.63 4.76
CA LYS A 643 -38.89 -3.16 4.84
C LYS A 643 -40.23 -2.42 4.82
N TYR A 644 -41.31 -3.08 4.40
CA TYR A 644 -42.63 -2.48 4.23
C TYR A 644 -43.65 -3.23 5.13
N ASP A 645 -44.12 -2.57 6.19
CA ASP A 645 -45.12 -3.10 7.12
C ASP A 645 -46.51 -3.05 6.48
N SER A 646 -47.28 -4.13 6.59
CA SER A 646 -48.46 -4.43 5.76
C SER A 646 -49.73 -3.64 6.12
N THR A 647 -49.61 -2.41 6.63
CA THR A 647 -50.77 -1.62 7.07
C THR A 647 -50.82 -0.17 6.56
N ARG A 648 -49.83 0.31 5.79
CA ARG A 648 -49.89 1.66 5.15
C ARG A 648 -49.18 1.76 3.79
N PHE A 649 -49.32 0.74 2.94
CA PHE A 649 -48.88 0.76 1.55
C PHE A 649 -50.01 0.37 0.61
#